data_AF-A0A1V8M215-F1
#
_entry.id   AF-A0A1V8M215-F1
#
_cell.length_a   1.000
_cell.length_b   1.000
_cell.length_c   1.000
_cell.angle_alpha   90.00
_cell.angle_beta   90.00
_cell.angle_gamma   90.00
#
_symmetry.space_group_name_H-M   'P 1'
#
loop_
_entity.id
_entity.type
_entity.pdbx_description
1 polymer ?
#
loop_
_entity_poly.entity_id
_entity_poly.type
_entity_poly.pdbx_seq_one_letter_code
_entity_poly.pdbx_strand_id
1 'polypeptide(L)'
;MSTTVHQSITKIRRDYNSWVANETMEDYALRFAPRSFRKWSEFQVASTAFGSTSFLVLEAIGGFLSLHYGFTNAFWAIIIVGLIIFIISFPISYYAARYSIDIDLLTRSAGFGYFGSTLTSLIYASFTFTLFALEASIMSQAIELYFAIPIAWAHLISAIIVIPLVTFGITTISRLQLWTQPLWLLLLFIPYFAVITREPEALLTAKAYFGIAASGQGFNWLLFGSATTIAFSMVAQIGEQVDFLRFMPEKNATNRFRWWTATIVAGPGWIVFGVARQLGGAMLAHLAINKGVSLAHAHEPTQMYFVAYSTLIDNADIALGITTLFVIISQIKINVTNAYAGSLAWSNFFSRITHSHPGRVIWLIFNVSIALLLMEFGVFGALEKVLGLFSNITIAWISVVAAELLINKPLGLSPKIIEFKRAYLPDLNPVGLIATFLASLISILTYLGLFGDYAQAFSAFISLGLAFILTPSIACFTSYRHYLARARHYKHEIVQRQCCICENSFEHEDIAFCPAYQGSICSLCCTLDARCLDQCKPGARLNDYLENFAEYLLPKQMRLEAKLRLLRFTLLFVFLSTLTSIFICIIYYQDLLIAETYPPSFDLLFENFIKVYSSLLVFIGLCTWWLVLNGESRQVAHEEMAKQTQRLLMEIEQHKITDAKLQQAMQAADNANSAKSRFLSNMSHEIRTPLNCIVGYSHILHKDPLIPEHRLEAVEILKRSGEHLSSLIEDILDIAGIEARKFDLRYEPLNFPEFIDHLVSIYSALSEDKGLLFRCQIADPLPQKIRGDEKRIRQVLINLLNNAVKFTSTGEIVLRINYRSEVATFQIIDSGEGIETQNIEEIFLPFIRLSQSTGNAVDGSGLGLTISKILTELMGGELTVSSEKGKGSIFTVRLLLPNLKDVIDIPEEENIVGFQGKTRKILVVDDQYEQRNLIVSLLGPLGFHVENSESGEQCLSKVPDFMPDLILLDLAMSGLCGIETARQLREQNYRMPIIVLSANAYPSDRQAAIKAGSNDFLSKPLKMQDLLSKLKLHLSLNWIYQGNKTHQSIITTTAPMIIPPPNIINDLIQFVRIGDLLGLKQELNELIKSDSGYQAFALRIRTLATEFRIGEIKKILNVQNDTH
;
A
#
# COMPACT_ATOMS: atom_id res chain seq x y z
N MET A 1 18.23 35.38 -7.86
CA MET A 1 18.52 34.03 -7.35
C MET A 1 17.22 33.27 -7.22
N SER A 2 16.86 32.50 -8.25
CA SER A 2 15.66 31.69 -8.33
C SER A 2 15.92 30.32 -7.71
N THR A 3 15.41 30.11 -6.51
CA THR A 3 15.37 28.81 -5.84
C THR A 3 14.50 27.86 -6.66
N THR A 4 15.12 27.00 -7.46
CA THR A 4 14.44 25.89 -8.15
C THR A 4 13.95 24.91 -7.09
N VAL A 5 12.67 25.00 -6.75
CA VAL A 5 11.96 24.03 -5.91
C VAL A 5 12.00 22.69 -6.64
N HIS A 6 12.73 21.73 -6.08
CA HIS A 6 12.78 20.37 -6.61
C HIS A 6 11.44 19.66 -6.37
N GLN A 7 10.68 19.40 -7.43
CA GLN A 7 9.58 18.45 -7.38
C GLN A 7 10.15 17.04 -7.16
N SER A 8 9.88 16.42 -6.02
CA SER A 8 10.18 15.01 -5.78
C SER A 8 9.17 14.15 -6.55
N ILE A 9 9.50 13.80 -7.80
CA ILE A 9 8.68 12.87 -8.57
C ILE A 9 8.78 11.49 -7.89
N THR A 10 7.64 10.94 -7.47
CA THR A 10 7.58 9.59 -6.89
C THR A 10 8.03 8.56 -7.92
N LYS A 11 9.05 7.77 -7.55
CA LYS A 11 9.57 6.66 -8.36
C LYS A 11 8.59 5.50 -8.28
N ILE A 12 7.62 5.46 -9.19
CA ILE A 12 6.75 4.30 -9.38
C ILE A 12 7.49 3.32 -10.29
N ARG A 13 7.72 2.09 -9.80
CA ARG A 13 8.31 1.02 -10.61
C ARG A 13 7.43 0.78 -11.83
N ARG A 14 8.02 0.85 -13.02
CA ARG A 14 7.30 0.58 -14.27
C ARG A 14 7.35 -0.91 -14.55
N ASP A 15 6.27 -1.61 -14.21
CA ASP A 15 6.09 -2.99 -14.63
C ASP A 15 5.71 -3.01 -16.11
N TYR A 16 6.65 -3.46 -16.94
CA TYR A 16 6.40 -3.67 -18.35
C TYR A 16 5.39 -4.80 -18.53
N ASN A 17 4.45 -4.62 -19.46
CA ASN A 17 3.56 -5.71 -19.86
C ASN A 17 4.42 -6.93 -20.25
N SER A 18 3.96 -8.17 -20.00
CA SER A 18 4.77 -9.38 -20.18
C SER A 18 5.36 -9.51 -21.59
N TRP A 19 4.67 -8.95 -22.59
CA TRP A 19 5.13 -8.90 -23.97
C TRP A 19 6.29 -7.91 -24.19
N VAL A 20 6.25 -6.75 -23.51
CA VAL A 20 7.30 -5.72 -23.54
C VAL A 20 8.50 -6.10 -22.66
N ALA A 21 8.28 -6.92 -21.63
CA ALA A 21 9.34 -7.45 -20.78
C ALA A 21 10.17 -8.54 -21.47
N ASN A 22 9.61 -9.23 -22.47
CA ASN A 22 10.30 -10.31 -23.18
C ASN A 22 11.22 -9.73 -24.27
N GLU A 23 12.52 -9.66 -23.97
CA GLU A 23 13.55 -9.12 -24.86
C GLU A 23 13.58 -9.79 -26.25
N THR A 24 13.15 -11.05 -26.36
CA THR A 24 13.10 -11.78 -27.65
C THR A 24 11.94 -11.35 -28.55
N MET A 25 10.83 -10.88 -27.98
CA MET A 25 9.69 -10.37 -28.75
C MET A 25 9.80 -8.87 -29.07
N GLU A 26 10.69 -8.15 -28.36
CA GLU A 26 10.88 -6.71 -28.53
C GLU A 26 12.11 -6.35 -29.38
N ASP A 27 13.13 -7.21 -29.48
CA ASP A 27 14.42 -6.96 -30.18
C ASP A 27 14.96 -5.53 -30.02
N TYR A 28 14.94 -5.02 -28.79
CA TYR A 28 15.53 -3.72 -28.48
C TYR A 28 15.01 -2.59 -29.37
N ALA A 29 13.71 -2.60 -29.70
CA ALA A 29 13.12 -1.71 -30.70
C ALA A 29 13.38 -0.20 -30.51
N LEU A 30 13.68 0.21 -29.28
CA LEU A 30 13.90 1.59 -28.85
C LEU A 30 15.31 1.85 -28.30
N ARG A 31 16.20 0.86 -28.37
CA ARG A 31 17.51 0.85 -27.72
C ARG A 31 18.60 0.51 -28.73
N PHE A 32 19.84 0.87 -28.41
CA PHE A 32 20.98 0.29 -29.12
C PHE A 32 21.08 -1.22 -28.82
N ALA A 33 21.73 -1.99 -29.68
CA ALA A 33 21.89 -3.43 -29.46
C ALA A 33 23.02 -3.71 -28.45
N PRO A 34 22.72 -4.17 -27.21
CA PRO A 34 23.75 -4.37 -26.18
C PRO A 34 24.71 -5.51 -26.54
N ARG A 35 25.92 -5.48 -25.98
CA ARG A 35 26.95 -6.54 -26.20
C ARG A 35 26.41 -7.92 -25.84
N SER A 36 25.62 -8.01 -24.78
CA SER A 36 25.00 -9.26 -24.32
C SER A 36 24.03 -9.91 -25.33
N PHE A 37 23.43 -9.13 -26.24
CA PHE A 37 22.47 -9.60 -27.23
C PHE A 37 23.12 -9.92 -28.60
N ARG A 38 24.31 -9.40 -28.87
CA ARG A 38 25.07 -9.62 -30.13
C ARG A 38 25.77 -10.98 -30.15
N LYS A 39 24.97 -12.05 -30.26
CA LYS A 39 25.43 -13.46 -30.18
C LYS A 39 25.82 -14.08 -31.53
N TRP A 40 25.48 -13.43 -32.65
CA TRP A 40 25.69 -13.96 -33.99
C TRP A 40 27.10 -13.66 -34.52
N SER A 41 27.62 -14.57 -35.35
CA SER A 41 28.91 -14.37 -36.04
C SER A 41 28.79 -13.35 -37.18
N GLU A 42 29.91 -12.78 -37.61
CA GLU A 42 29.96 -11.84 -38.73
C GLU A 42 29.34 -12.44 -40.01
N PHE A 43 29.55 -13.74 -40.22
CA PHE A 43 28.97 -14.48 -41.34
C PHE A 43 27.45 -14.63 -41.21
N GLN A 44 26.94 -14.94 -40.03
CA GLN A 44 25.49 -15.08 -39.82
C GLN A 44 24.75 -13.75 -40.03
N VAL A 45 25.31 -12.65 -39.52
CA VAL A 45 24.75 -11.31 -39.75
C VAL A 45 24.78 -10.97 -41.23
N ALA A 46 25.92 -11.19 -41.91
CA ALA A 46 26.03 -10.91 -43.33
C ALA A 46 25.12 -11.80 -44.20
N SER A 47 24.96 -13.08 -43.85
CA SER A 47 24.06 -13.99 -44.56
C SER A 47 22.60 -13.65 -44.33
N THR A 48 22.23 -13.15 -43.14
CA THR A 48 20.85 -12.73 -42.84
C THR A 48 20.50 -11.47 -43.64
N ALA A 49 21.40 -10.49 -43.66
CA ALA A 49 21.30 -9.27 -44.47
C ALA A 49 21.27 -9.60 -45.98
N PHE A 50 22.14 -10.50 -46.45
CA PHE A 50 22.09 -10.97 -47.84
C PHE A 50 20.77 -11.70 -48.16
N GLY A 51 20.18 -12.42 -47.20
CA GLY A 51 18.87 -13.06 -47.35
C GLY A 51 17.73 -12.07 -47.61
N SER A 52 17.80 -10.84 -47.09
CA SER A 52 16.81 -9.81 -47.43
C SER A 52 16.93 -9.30 -48.86
N THR A 53 18.01 -9.60 -49.59
CA THR A 53 18.16 -9.24 -51.02
C THR A 53 17.37 -10.14 -51.98
N SER A 54 16.53 -11.05 -51.46
CA SER A 54 15.75 -12.05 -52.20
C SER A 54 14.51 -11.51 -52.90
N PHE A 55 14.13 -10.28 -52.60
CA PHE A 55 12.98 -9.56 -53.14
C PHE A 55 12.98 -9.52 -54.68
N LEU A 56 11.81 -9.70 -55.29
CA LEU A 56 11.66 -9.85 -56.76
C LEU A 56 11.25 -8.54 -57.45
N VAL A 57 10.95 -7.49 -56.68
CA VAL A 57 10.75 -6.14 -57.24
C VAL A 57 12.00 -5.65 -57.99
N LEU A 58 13.21 -6.17 -57.72
CA LEU A 58 14.39 -5.85 -58.54
C LEU A 58 14.20 -6.26 -60.00
N GLU A 59 13.84 -7.51 -60.24
CA GLU A 59 13.59 -7.99 -61.60
C GLU A 59 12.44 -7.24 -62.24
N ALA A 60 11.38 -6.96 -61.48
CA ALA A 60 10.24 -6.19 -61.96
C ALA A 60 10.64 -4.77 -62.39
N ILE A 61 11.42 -4.05 -61.57
CA ILE A 61 11.94 -2.72 -61.89
C ILE A 61 12.87 -2.79 -63.09
N GLY A 62 13.78 -3.76 -63.15
CA GLY A 62 14.67 -3.95 -64.28
C GLY A 62 13.93 -4.17 -65.60
N GLY A 63 12.91 -5.03 -65.59
CA GLY A 63 11.99 -5.23 -66.70
C GLY A 63 11.25 -3.95 -67.08
N PHE A 64 10.59 -3.32 -66.10
CA PHE A 64 9.85 -2.08 -66.29
C PHE A 64 10.71 -0.98 -66.93
N LEU A 65 11.90 -0.71 -66.38
CA LEU A 65 12.80 0.33 -66.90
C LEU A 65 13.22 0.05 -68.36
N SER A 66 13.51 -1.22 -68.66
CA SER A 66 13.92 -1.66 -69.99
C SER A 66 12.79 -1.54 -71.03
N LEU A 67 11.56 -1.86 -70.64
CA LEU A 67 10.38 -1.82 -71.52
C LEU A 67 9.88 -0.38 -71.76
N HIS A 68 9.90 0.48 -70.74
CA HIS A 68 9.35 1.83 -70.84
C HIS A 68 10.37 2.88 -71.32
N TYR A 69 11.65 2.76 -70.94
CA TYR A 69 12.69 3.75 -71.27
C TYR A 69 13.75 3.22 -72.25
N GLY A 70 13.64 1.96 -72.65
CA GLY A 70 14.58 1.28 -73.54
C GLY A 70 15.80 0.71 -72.82
N PHE A 71 16.29 -0.43 -73.32
CA PHE A 71 17.36 -1.21 -72.68
C PHE A 71 18.64 -0.40 -72.44
N THR A 72 19.09 0.41 -73.41
CA THR A 72 20.32 1.20 -73.28
C THR A 72 20.25 2.24 -72.17
N ASN A 73 19.13 2.97 -72.06
CA ASN A 73 18.93 3.97 -71.01
C ASN A 73 18.79 3.30 -69.65
N ALA A 74 18.03 2.20 -69.58
CA ALA A 74 17.87 1.40 -68.36
C ALA A 74 19.20 0.82 -67.86
N PHE A 75 20.02 0.26 -68.75
CA PHE A 75 21.33 -0.31 -68.41
C PHE A 75 22.23 0.72 -67.71
N TRP A 76 22.41 1.90 -68.33
CA TRP A 76 23.24 2.94 -67.75
C TRP A 76 22.61 3.53 -66.47
N ALA A 77 21.28 3.66 -66.41
CA ALA A 77 20.59 4.13 -65.22
C ALA A 77 20.84 3.20 -64.03
N ILE A 78 20.67 1.89 -64.22
CA ILE A 78 20.89 0.85 -63.20
C ILE A 78 22.33 0.89 -62.69
N ILE A 79 23.32 0.96 -63.59
CA ILE A 79 24.75 0.97 -63.22
C ILE A 79 25.11 2.23 -62.43
N ILE A 80 24.71 3.41 -62.91
CA ILE A 80 25.05 4.69 -62.28
C ILE A 80 24.37 4.82 -60.91
N VAL A 81 23.08 4.51 -60.82
CA VAL A 81 22.36 4.55 -59.55
C VAL A 81 22.90 3.50 -58.57
N GLY A 82 23.25 2.30 -59.04
CA GLY A 82 23.89 1.28 -58.22
C GLY A 82 25.22 1.73 -57.63
N LEU A 83 26.06 2.41 -58.41
CA LEU A 83 27.32 3.00 -57.94
C LEU A 83 27.07 4.08 -56.86
N ILE A 84 26.08 4.94 -57.07
CA ILE A 84 25.72 6.01 -56.12
C ILE A 84 25.21 5.41 -54.81
N ILE A 85 24.31 4.42 -54.87
CA ILE A 85 23.81 3.70 -53.70
C ILE A 85 24.97 3.05 -52.94
N PHE A 86 25.92 2.44 -53.63
CA PHE A 86 27.12 1.85 -53.01
C PHE A 86 27.91 2.90 -52.21
N ILE A 87 28.19 4.06 -52.83
CA ILE A 87 28.97 5.15 -52.21
C ILE A 87 28.24 5.72 -50.98
N ILE A 88 26.94 5.97 -51.09
CA ILE A 88 26.12 6.55 -50.02
C ILE A 88 25.92 5.55 -48.87
N SER A 89 25.73 4.27 -49.18
CA SER A 89 25.52 3.21 -48.18
C SER A 89 26.78 2.91 -47.37
N PHE A 90 27.97 3.12 -47.92
CA PHE A 90 29.23 2.79 -47.25
C PHE A 90 29.41 3.46 -45.87
N PRO A 91 29.34 4.81 -45.73
CA PRO A 91 29.49 5.46 -44.43
C PRO A 91 28.37 5.05 -43.46
N ILE A 92 27.13 4.94 -43.94
CA ILE A 92 25.97 4.57 -43.13
C ILE A 92 26.19 3.17 -42.52
N SER A 93 26.52 2.20 -43.35
CA SER A 93 26.81 0.81 -42.97
C SER A 93 27.98 0.72 -41.99
N TYR A 94 29.06 1.47 -42.21
CA TYR A 94 30.22 1.51 -41.31
C TYR A 94 29.85 2.02 -39.92
N TYR A 95 29.14 3.15 -39.83
CA TYR A 95 28.77 3.75 -38.54
C TYR A 95 27.73 2.89 -37.80
N ALA A 96 26.75 2.33 -38.52
CA ALA A 96 25.79 1.39 -37.94
C ALA A 96 26.47 0.16 -37.33
N ALA A 97 27.37 -0.50 -38.07
CA ALA A 97 28.09 -1.67 -37.59
C ALA A 97 29.09 -1.35 -36.46
N ARG A 98 29.73 -0.17 -36.50
CA ARG A 98 30.73 0.24 -35.49
C ARG A 98 30.11 0.62 -34.16
N TYR A 99 28.94 1.27 -34.19
CA TYR A 99 28.27 1.79 -32.99
C TYR A 99 27.04 0.96 -32.57
N SER A 100 26.68 -0.09 -33.33
CA SER A 100 25.57 -1.00 -33.05
C SER A 100 24.22 -0.28 -32.91
N ILE A 101 23.95 0.60 -33.87
CA ILE A 101 22.76 1.45 -33.94
C ILE A 101 22.02 1.21 -35.25
N ASP A 102 20.70 1.36 -35.21
CA ASP A 102 19.84 1.33 -36.41
C ASP A 102 19.86 2.68 -37.15
N ILE A 103 19.12 2.74 -38.26
CA ILE A 103 19.06 3.92 -39.12
C ILE A 103 18.37 5.11 -38.41
N ASP A 104 17.40 4.87 -37.53
CA ASP A 104 16.73 5.94 -36.78
C ASP A 104 17.67 6.59 -35.75
N LEU A 105 18.35 5.78 -34.95
CA LEU A 105 19.33 6.22 -33.96
C LEU A 105 20.52 6.94 -34.62
N LEU A 106 20.95 6.48 -35.79
CA LEU A 106 21.96 7.17 -36.58
C LEU A 106 21.45 8.54 -37.04
N THR A 107 20.22 8.60 -37.54
CA THR A 107 19.56 9.83 -38.03
C THR A 107 19.42 10.88 -36.92
N ARG A 108 19.14 10.48 -35.67
CA ARG A 108 19.13 11.39 -34.51
C ARG A 108 20.42 12.20 -34.38
N SER A 109 21.55 11.52 -34.52
CA SER A 109 22.89 12.10 -34.44
C SER A 109 23.34 12.82 -35.70
N ALA A 110 22.62 12.61 -36.81
CA ALA A 110 22.91 13.12 -38.14
C ALA A 110 22.14 14.41 -38.45
N GLY A 111 22.03 15.31 -37.46
CA GLY A 111 21.47 16.64 -37.71
C GLY A 111 19.95 16.74 -37.62
N PHE A 112 19.21 15.69 -37.21
CA PHE A 112 17.74 15.76 -37.07
C PHE A 112 17.26 16.02 -35.64
N GLY A 113 18.00 15.55 -34.62
CA GLY A 113 17.55 15.61 -33.24
C GLY A 113 16.54 14.52 -32.88
N TYR A 114 15.95 14.61 -31.70
CA TYR A 114 15.13 13.53 -31.13
C TYR A 114 13.74 13.40 -31.78
N PHE A 115 12.99 14.49 -31.94
CA PHE A 115 11.71 14.51 -32.66
C PHE A 115 11.89 14.66 -34.17
N GLY A 116 12.97 15.30 -34.63
CA GLY A 116 13.21 15.40 -36.08
C GLY A 116 13.39 14.03 -36.75
N SER A 117 13.96 13.06 -36.05
CA SER A 117 14.05 11.67 -36.53
C SER A 117 12.72 10.90 -36.45
N THR A 118 11.69 11.43 -35.77
CA THR A 118 10.34 10.87 -35.84
C THR A 118 9.77 11.00 -37.26
N LEU A 119 10.06 12.11 -37.95
CA LEU A 119 9.69 12.29 -39.36
C LEU A 119 10.34 11.23 -40.25
N THR A 120 11.61 10.92 -40.02
CA THR A 120 12.35 9.94 -40.82
C THR A 120 11.90 8.51 -40.52
N SER A 121 11.53 8.20 -39.27
CA SER A 121 10.85 6.94 -38.93
C SER A 121 9.53 6.77 -39.68
N LEU A 122 8.75 7.85 -39.86
CA LEU A 122 7.51 7.79 -40.64
C LEU A 122 7.78 7.54 -42.14
N ILE A 123 8.79 8.21 -42.70
CA ILE A 123 9.23 7.97 -44.09
C ILE A 123 9.65 6.50 -44.26
N TYR A 124 10.47 5.99 -43.34
CA TYR A 124 10.93 4.61 -43.38
C TYR A 124 9.80 3.59 -43.20
N ALA A 125 8.90 3.81 -42.24
CA ALA A 125 7.70 2.99 -42.07
C ALA A 125 6.84 2.95 -43.36
N SER A 126 6.66 4.12 -43.99
CA SER A 126 5.90 4.24 -45.24
C SER A 126 6.51 3.43 -46.38
N PHE A 127 7.82 3.43 -46.48
CA PHE A 127 8.54 2.60 -47.43
C PHE A 127 8.35 1.11 -47.14
N THR A 128 8.51 0.68 -45.89
CA THR A 128 8.44 -0.75 -45.53
C THR A 128 7.07 -1.38 -45.80
N PHE A 129 5.95 -0.70 -45.51
CA PHE A 129 4.64 -1.26 -45.86
C PHE A 129 4.37 -1.20 -47.37
N THR A 130 4.95 -0.24 -48.09
CA THR A 130 4.78 -0.12 -49.55
C THR A 130 5.51 -1.26 -50.27
N LEU A 131 6.77 -1.51 -49.89
CA LEU A 131 7.52 -2.67 -50.41
C LEU A 131 6.89 -3.99 -49.98
N PHE A 132 6.40 -4.10 -48.74
CA PHE A 132 5.65 -5.27 -48.31
C PHE A 132 4.46 -5.51 -49.23
N ALA A 133 3.66 -4.47 -49.53
CA ALA A 133 2.49 -4.60 -50.40
C ALA A 133 2.87 -5.06 -51.81
N LEU A 134 3.94 -4.51 -52.39
CA LEU A 134 4.45 -4.93 -53.70
C LEU A 134 4.90 -6.39 -53.72
N GLU A 135 5.77 -6.78 -52.80
CA GLU A 135 6.33 -8.13 -52.70
C GLU A 135 5.24 -9.17 -52.36
N ALA A 136 4.37 -8.88 -51.39
CA ALA A 136 3.23 -9.75 -51.08
C ALA A 136 2.25 -9.86 -52.25
N SER A 137 2.10 -8.83 -53.09
CA SER A 137 1.30 -8.90 -54.31
C SER A 137 1.94 -9.81 -55.37
N ILE A 138 3.27 -9.82 -55.52
CA ILE A 138 3.97 -10.80 -56.39
C ILE A 138 3.68 -12.22 -55.94
N MET A 139 3.74 -12.46 -54.62
CA MET A 139 3.39 -13.76 -54.05
C MET A 139 1.93 -14.13 -54.32
N SER A 140 1.03 -13.15 -54.22
CA SER A 140 -0.40 -13.35 -54.47
C SER A 140 -0.69 -13.74 -55.91
N GLN A 141 0.00 -13.12 -56.88
CA GLN A 141 -0.10 -13.49 -58.31
C GLN A 141 0.38 -14.92 -58.57
N ALA A 142 1.47 -15.36 -57.94
CA ALA A 142 1.93 -16.75 -58.08
C ALA A 142 0.96 -17.75 -57.47
N ILE A 143 0.36 -17.42 -56.32
CA ILE A 143 -0.67 -18.26 -55.67
C ILE A 143 -1.94 -18.30 -56.53
N GLU A 144 -2.41 -17.17 -57.05
CA GLU A 144 -3.55 -17.10 -57.97
C GLU A 144 -3.28 -17.95 -59.22
N LEU A 145 -2.11 -17.79 -59.84
CA LEU A 145 -1.77 -18.48 -61.08
C LEU A 145 -1.70 -20.01 -60.92
N TYR A 146 -1.19 -20.51 -59.79
CA TYR A 146 -1.03 -21.96 -59.56
C TYR A 146 -2.25 -22.62 -58.91
N PHE A 147 -2.87 -21.99 -57.91
CA PHE A 147 -4.00 -22.56 -57.17
C PHE A 147 -5.38 -22.14 -57.71
N ALA A 148 -5.43 -21.20 -58.66
CA ALA A 148 -6.66 -20.65 -59.23
C ALA A 148 -7.64 -20.10 -58.18
N ILE A 149 -7.12 -19.51 -57.10
CA ILE A 149 -7.92 -18.84 -56.06
C ILE A 149 -8.08 -17.34 -56.38
N PRO A 150 -9.17 -16.69 -55.96
CA PRO A 150 -9.34 -15.25 -56.20
C PRO A 150 -8.21 -14.43 -55.58
N ILE A 151 -7.72 -13.41 -56.30
CA ILE A 151 -6.58 -12.58 -55.88
C ILE A 151 -6.72 -11.98 -54.48
N ALA A 152 -7.92 -11.58 -54.07
CA ALA A 152 -8.18 -11.05 -52.72
C ALA A 152 -7.88 -12.08 -51.60
N TRP A 153 -8.19 -13.36 -51.83
CA TRP A 153 -7.81 -14.42 -50.90
C TRP A 153 -6.31 -14.68 -50.92
N ALA A 154 -5.69 -14.61 -52.09
CA ALA A 154 -4.24 -14.72 -52.22
C ALA A 154 -3.51 -13.57 -51.49
N HIS A 155 -4.04 -12.35 -51.54
CA HIS A 155 -3.56 -11.19 -50.78
C HIS A 155 -3.61 -11.44 -49.28
N LEU A 156 -4.76 -11.90 -48.77
CA LEU A 156 -4.95 -12.20 -47.35
C LEU A 156 -3.98 -13.26 -46.85
N ILE A 157 -3.85 -14.38 -47.60
CA ILE A 157 -2.90 -15.46 -47.27
C ILE A 157 -1.47 -14.92 -47.25
N SER A 158 -1.11 -14.12 -48.26
CA SER A 158 0.23 -13.58 -48.41
C SER A 158 0.63 -12.62 -47.30
N ALA A 159 -0.31 -11.83 -46.80
CA ALA A 159 -0.08 -10.91 -45.69
C ALA A 159 -0.01 -11.64 -44.33
N ILE A 160 -0.96 -12.55 -44.05
CA ILE A 160 -1.10 -13.18 -42.73
C ILE A 160 0.03 -14.16 -42.42
N ILE A 161 0.53 -14.92 -43.41
CA ILE A 161 1.57 -15.94 -43.19
C ILE A 161 2.87 -15.36 -42.61
N VAL A 162 3.11 -14.07 -42.83
CA VAL A 162 4.33 -13.38 -42.38
C VAL A 162 4.31 -13.09 -40.87
N ILE A 163 3.14 -12.82 -40.29
CA ILE A 163 3.01 -12.42 -38.88
C ILE A 163 3.68 -13.42 -37.92
N PRO A 164 3.34 -14.73 -37.92
CA PRO A 164 3.96 -15.68 -36.99
C PRO A 164 5.47 -15.86 -37.19
N LEU A 165 5.98 -15.62 -38.39
CA LEU A 165 7.41 -15.73 -38.72
C LEU A 165 8.23 -14.57 -38.14
N VAL A 166 7.61 -13.40 -37.91
CA VAL A 166 8.27 -12.17 -37.43
C VAL A 166 8.09 -11.97 -35.92
N THR A 167 7.06 -12.53 -35.29
CA THR A 167 6.73 -12.31 -33.86
C THR A 167 7.92 -12.48 -32.91
N PHE A 168 8.76 -13.48 -33.16
CA PHE A 168 9.96 -13.80 -32.34
C PHE A 168 11.24 -13.12 -32.82
N GLY A 169 11.11 -12.13 -33.70
CA GLY A 169 12.19 -11.21 -34.01
C GLY A 169 13.35 -11.81 -34.80
N ILE A 170 14.50 -11.15 -34.72
CA ILE A 170 15.68 -11.39 -35.53
C ILE A 170 16.22 -12.81 -35.40
N THR A 171 16.01 -13.47 -34.25
CA THR A 171 16.47 -14.86 -34.04
C THR A 171 15.76 -15.82 -35.00
N THR A 172 14.44 -15.69 -35.14
CA THR A 172 13.66 -16.53 -36.05
C THR A 172 13.92 -16.16 -37.50
N ILE A 173 14.02 -14.85 -37.78
CA ILE A 173 14.36 -14.34 -39.11
C ILE A 173 15.70 -14.90 -39.57
N SER A 174 16.75 -14.80 -38.76
CA SER A 174 18.09 -15.30 -39.10
C SER A 174 18.10 -16.81 -39.37
N ARG A 175 17.38 -17.61 -38.57
CA ARG A 175 17.24 -19.06 -38.82
C ARG A 175 16.52 -19.36 -40.14
N LEU A 176 15.40 -18.69 -40.39
CA LEU A 176 14.63 -18.81 -41.63
C LEU A 176 15.49 -18.45 -42.84
N GLN A 177 16.23 -17.33 -42.76
CA GLN A 177 17.12 -16.90 -43.83
C GLN A 177 18.19 -17.95 -44.12
N LEU A 178 18.90 -18.43 -43.10
CA LEU A 178 19.96 -19.43 -43.25
C LEU A 178 19.47 -20.76 -43.84
N TRP A 179 18.30 -21.25 -43.42
CA TRP A 179 17.74 -22.52 -43.89
C TRP A 179 17.26 -22.44 -45.34
N THR A 180 16.64 -21.33 -45.71
CA THR A 180 16.11 -21.14 -47.07
C THR A 180 17.17 -20.70 -48.07
N GLN A 181 18.32 -20.17 -47.62
CA GLN A 181 19.34 -19.58 -48.49
C GLN A 181 19.85 -20.52 -49.59
N PRO A 182 20.24 -21.78 -49.32
CA PRO A 182 20.82 -22.65 -50.35
C PRO A 182 19.79 -23.02 -51.42
N LEU A 183 18.56 -23.34 -50.99
CA LEU A 183 17.46 -23.67 -51.89
C LEU A 183 17.07 -22.47 -52.75
N TRP A 184 16.98 -21.28 -52.14
CA TRP A 184 16.69 -20.04 -52.85
C TRP A 184 17.74 -19.72 -53.91
N LEU A 185 19.04 -19.80 -53.58
CA LEU A 185 20.12 -19.54 -54.55
C LEU A 185 20.09 -20.52 -55.72
N LEU A 186 19.84 -21.81 -55.44
CA LEU A 186 19.71 -22.83 -56.46
C LEU A 186 18.54 -22.50 -57.39
N LEU A 187 17.36 -22.20 -56.84
CA LEU A 187 16.19 -21.83 -57.63
C LEU A 187 16.43 -20.55 -58.42
N LEU A 188 17.08 -19.53 -57.85
CA LEU A 188 17.36 -18.28 -58.54
C LEU A 188 18.26 -18.47 -59.76
N PHE A 189 19.36 -19.22 -59.64
CA PHE A 189 20.39 -19.28 -60.68
C PHE A 189 20.13 -20.31 -61.79
N ILE A 190 19.41 -21.41 -61.50
CA ILE A 190 19.04 -22.42 -62.50
C ILE A 190 18.40 -21.82 -63.77
N PRO A 191 17.34 -20.98 -63.68
CA PRO A 191 16.69 -20.45 -64.87
C PRO A 191 17.60 -19.52 -65.67
N TYR A 192 18.45 -18.71 -65.00
CA TYR A 192 19.43 -17.89 -65.71
C TYR A 192 20.44 -18.74 -66.48
N PHE A 193 20.96 -19.81 -65.86
CA PHE A 193 21.87 -20.74 -66.54
C PHE A 193 21.19 -21.46 -67.71
N ALA A 194 19.93 -21.88 -67.54
CA ALA A 194 19.15 -22.52 -68.60
C ALA A 194 18.94 -21.58 -69.80
N VAL A 195 18.53 -20.33 -69.57
CA VAL A 195 18.33 -19.33 -70.63
C VAL A 195 19.64 -19.04 -71.37
N ILE A 196 20.75 -18.84 -70.66
CA ILE A 196 22.06 -18.56 -71.28
C ILE A 196 22.54 -19.72 -72.17
N THR A 197 22.25 -20.96 -71.79
CA THR A 197 22.72 -22.16 -72.51
C THR A 197 21.79 -22.62 -73.62
N ARG A 198 20.47 -22.53 -73.44
CA ARG A 198 19.46 -23.00 -74.40
C ARG A 198 18.95 -21.91 -75.34
N GLU A 199 18.99 -20.65 -74.92
CA GLU A 199 18.57 -19.49 -75.74
C GLU A 199 19.68 -18.43 -75.84
N PRO A 200 20.83 -18.76 -76.47
CA PRO A 200 21.90 -17.78 -76.67
C PRO A 200 21.46 -16.58 -77.52
N GLU A 201 20.40 -16.74 -78.32
CA GLU A 201 19.79 -15.65 -79.06
C GLU A 201 19.19 -14.57 -78.17
N ALA A 202 18.69 -14.87 -76.96
CA ALA A 202 18.17 -13.85 -76.04
C ALA A 202 19.27 -12.86 -75.61
N LEU A 203 20.51 -13.33 -75.46
CA LEU A 203 21.69 -12.49 -75.24
C LEU A 203 22.08 -11.69 -76.48
N LEU A 204 21.88 -12.26 -77.67
CA LEU A 204 22.09 -11.56 -78.94
C LEU A 204 20.99 -10.53 -79.21
N THR A 205 19.74 -10.75 -78.78
CA THR A 205 18.66 -9.76 -78.84
C THR A 205 18.98 -8.59 -77.91
N ALA A 206 19.48 -8.84 -76.70
CA ALA A 206 19.99 -7.78 -75.82
C ALA A 206 21.14 -6.97 -76.46
N LYS A 207 22.05 -7.64 -77.20
CA LYS A 207 23.08 -6.97 -78.02
C LYS A 207 22.51 -6.26 -79.26
N ALA A 208 21.47 -6.79 -79.88
CA ALA A 208 20.81 -6.22 -81.05
C ALA A 208 19.98 -4.98 -80.67
N TYR A 209 19.34 -4.97 -79.49
CA TYR A 209 18.74 -3.77 -78.89
C TYR A 209 19.78 -2.69 -78.60
N PHE A 210 20.99 -3.10 -78.18
CA PHE A 210 22.14 -2.18 -78.09
C PHE A 210 22.57 -1.64 -79.48
N GLY A 211 22.40 -2.44 -80.54
CA GLY A 211 22.74 -2.09 -81.93
C GLY A 211 21.68 -1.28 -82.69
N ILE A 212 20.39 -1.42 -82.39
CA ILE A 212 19.30 -0.58 -82.93
C ILE A 212 19.44 0.89 -82.47
N ALA A 213 20.15 1.11 -81.36
CA ALA A 213 20.58 2.44 -80.94
C ALA A 213 21.65 3.07 -81.86
N ALA A 214 22.37 2.27 -82.65
CA ALA A 214 23.34 2.76 -83.63
C ALA A 214 22.70 3.15 -84.98
N SER A 215 21.42 2.78 -85.23
CA SER A 215 20.71 3.09 -86.47
C SER A 215 19.49 4.02 -86.31
N GLY A 216 19.36 4.72 -85.16
CA GLY A 216 18.44 5.85 -85.02
C GLY A 216 17.70 5.98 -83.67
N GLN A 217 17.68 4.96 -82.81
CA GLN A 217 17.10 5.06 -81.44
C GLN A 217 18.19 5.04 -80.36
N GLY A 218 19.10 6.02 -80.43
CA GLY A 218 20.24 6.17 -79.52
C GLY A 218 19.86 6.43 -78.05
N PHE A 219 20.87 6.39 -77.17
CA PHE A 219 20.78 6.87 -75.79
C PHE A 219 20.10 8.26 -75.74
N ASN A 220 19.15 8.44 -74.82
CA ASN A 220 18.40 9.69 -74.66
C ASN A 220 18.49 10.15 -73.20
N TRP A 221 19.01 11.36 -72.99
CA TRP A 221 19.18 11.95 -71.66
C TRP A 221 17.88 12.06 -70.85
N LEU A 222 16.75 12.34 -71.50
CA LEU A 222 15.45 12.47 -70.83
C LEU A 222 14.94 11.12 -70.33
N LEU A 223 15.03 10.08 -71.18
CA LEU A 223 14.66 8.70 -70.82
C LEU A 223 15.61 8.14 -69.75
N PHE A 224 16.91 8.40 -69.88
CA PHE A 224 17.92 8.05 -68.88
C PHE A 224 17.61 8.72 -67.53
N GLY A 225 17.35 10.03 -67.52
CA GLY A 225 16.99 10.75 -66.30
C GLY A 225 15.77 10.12 -65.64
N SER A 226 14.68 9.96 -66.40
CA SER A 226 13.44 9.36 -65.90
C SER A 226 13.66 7.97 -65.30
N ALA A 227 14.43 7.12 -66.00
CA ALA A 227 14.81 5.79 -65.52
C ALA A 227 15.63 5.85 -64.22
N THR A 228 16.59 6.78 -64.11
CA THR A 228 17.37 6.95 -62.87
C THR A 228 16.52 7.39 -61.69
N THR A 229 15.56 8.30 -61.88
CA THR A 229 14.66 8.77 -60.83
C THR A 229 13.85 7.63 -60.21
N ILE A 230 13.39 6.67 -61.02
CA ILE A 230 12.70 5.48 -60.51
C ILE A 230 13.69 4.50 -59.87
N ALA A 231 14.87 4.27 -60.47
CA ALA A 231 15.89 3.39 -59.91
C ALA A 231 16.37 3.84 -58.51
N PHE A 232 16.35 5.14 -58.22
CA PHE A 232 16.68 5.69 -56.89
C PHE A 232 15.71 5.25 -55.78
N SER A 233 14.56 4.65 -56.09
CA SER A 233 13.63 4.12 -55.09
C SER A 233 14.28 3.02 -54.24
N MET A 234 15.31 2.35 -54.77
CA MET A 234 16.06 1.30 -54.07
C MET A 234 16.97 1.82 -52.95
N VAL A 235 17.16 3.14 -52.84
CA VAL A 235 18.01 3.76 -51.79
C VAL A 235 17.48 3.46 -50.38
N ALA A 236 16.16 3.38 -50.21
CA ALA A 236 15.56 3.15 -48.89
C ALA A 236 15.92 1.78 -48.31
N GLN A 237 16.31 0.81 -49.14
CA GLN A 237 16.74 -0.52 -48.68
C GLN A 237 18.03 -0.49 -47.86
N ILE A 238 18.79 0.61 -47.93
CA ILE A 238 19.90 0.85 -47.01
C ILE A 238 19.43 0.76 -45.55
N GLY A 239 18.21 1.22 -45.24
CA GLY A 239 17.63 1.13 -43.90
C GLY A 239 17.53 -0.31 -43.40
N GLU A 240 17.00 -1.23 -44.23
CA GLU A 240 16.82 -2.64 -43.86
C GLU A 240 18.16 -3.33 -43.60
N GLN A 241 19.17 -3.04 -44.42
CA GLN A 241 20.51 -3.60 -44.24
C GLN A 241 21.16 -3.11 -42.94
N VAL A 242 20.94 -1.84 -42.61
CA VAL A 242 21.41 -1.23 -41.36
C VAL A 242 20.76 -1.88 -40.13
N ASP A 243 19.48 -2.24 -40.21
CA ASP A 243 18.76 -2.92 -39.13
C ASP A 243 19.36 -4.29 -38.78
N PHE A 244 20.01 -4.96 -39.74
CA PHE A 244 20.79 -6.18 -39.50
C PHE A 244 22.22 -5.87 -39.03
N LEU A 245 22.89 -4.90 -39.66
CA LEU A 245 24.26 -4.52 -39.35
C LEU A 245 24.45 -4.04 -37.91
N ARG A 246 23.41 -3.51 -37.27
CA ARG A 246 23.47 -3.11 -35.84
C ARG A 246 23.82 -4.28 -34.90
N PHE A 247 23.55 -5.52 -35.32
CA PHE A 247 23.87 -6.73 -34.56
C PHE A 247 25.30 -7.25 -34.79
N MET A 248 26.12 -6.54 -35.58
CA MET A 248 27.52 -6.91 -35.82
C MET A 248 28.32 -7.00 -34.51
N PRO A 249 29.13 -8.07 -34.33
CA PRO A 249 29.99 -8.22 -33.15
C PRO A 249 31.09 -7.15 -33.13
N GLU A 250 31.70 -6.97 -31.96
CA GLU A 250 32.76 -5.97 -31.79
C GLU A 250 33.98 -6.28 -32.65
N LYS A 251 34.50 -5.23 -33.28
CA LYS A 251 35.70 -5.30 -34.10
C LYS A 251 36.94 -5.36 -33.23
N ASN A 252 37.62 -6.48 -33.29
CA ASN A 252 38.86 -6.81 -32.62
C ASN A 252 39.99 -7.09 -33.63
N ALA A 253 41.22 -7.28 -33.15
CA ALA A 253 42.36 -7.56 -34.02
C ALA A 253 42.20 -8.87 -34.82
N THR A 254 41.55 -9.89 -34.23
CA THR A 254 41.40 -11.25 -34.79
C THR A 254 40.25 -11.41 -35.79
N ASN A 255 39.24 -10.54 -35.75
CA ASN A 255 38.11 -10.56 -36.68
C ASN A 255 38.12 -9.38 -37.65
N ARG A 256 39.13 -8.50 -37.63
CA ARG A 256 39.20 -7.28 -38.46
C ARG A 256 38.87 -7.49 -39.93
N PHE A 257 39.44 -8.52 -40.56
CA PHE A 257 39.19 -8.83 -41.97
C PHE A 257 37.74 -9.31 -42.17
N ARG A 258 37.31 -10.31 -41.38
CA ARG A 258 35.94 -10.86 -41.40
C ARG A 258 34.87 -9.80 -41.14
N TRP A 259 35.14 -8.87 -40.25
CA TRP A 259 34.25 -7.77 -39.89
C TRP A 259 34.09 -6.79 -41.07
N TRP A 260 35.20 -6.42 -41.73
CA TRP A 260 35.14 -5.55 -42.91
C TRP A 260 34.46 -6.23 -44.09
N THR A 261 34.76 -7.51 -44.35
CA THR A 261 34.11 -8.26 -45.43
C THR A 261 32.62 -8.38 -45.17
N ALA A 262 32.21 -8.70 -43.94
CA ALA A 262 30.80 -8.78 -43.57
C ALA A 262 30.10 -7.42 -43.68
N THR A 263 30.72 -6.33 -43.19
CA THR A 263 30.16 -4.97 -43.28
C THR A 263 29.98 -4.53 -44.73
N ILE A 264 30.93 -4.83 -45.60
CA ILE A 264 30.84 -4.48 -47.02
C ILE A 264 29.78 -5.34 -47.71
N VAL A 265 29.80 -6.66 -47.55
CA VAL A 265 28.85 -7.57 -48.24
C VAL A 265 27.41 -7.33 -47.79
N ALA A 266 27.19 -7.17 -46.48
CA ALA A 266 25.87 -6.94 -45.89
C ALA A 266 25.39 -5.49 -46.07
N GLY A 267 26.32 -4.54 -46.02
CA GLY A 267 26.05 -3.13 -46.29
C GLY A 267 26.14 -2.86 -47.79
N PRO A 268 27.00 -1.95 -48.26
CA PRO A 268 26.96 -1.45 -49.64
C PRO A 268 27.06 -2.52 -50.74
N GLY A 269 27.64 -3.68 -50.48
CA GLY A 269 27.86 -4.75 -51.45
C GLY A 269 26.59 -5.44 -51.98
N TRP A 270 25.47 -5.37 -51.26
CA TRP A 270 24.20 -5.95 -51.73
C TRP A 270 23.79 -5.37 -53.09
N ILE A 271 24.08 -4.09 -53.33
CA ILE A 271 23.64 -3.40 -54.56
C ILE A 271 24.32 -3.97 -55.80
N VAL A 272 25.53 -4.53 -55.68
CA VAL A 272 26.22 -5.18 -56.80
C VAL A 272 25.42 -6.38 -57.28
N PHE A 273 24.94 -7.19 -56.34
CA PHE A 273 24.06 -8.30 -56.63
C PHE A 273 22.69 -7.81 -57.13
N GLY A 274 22.16 -6.72 -56.54
CA GLY A 274 20.89 -6.11 -56.97
C GLY A 274 20.92 -5.59 -58.41
N VAL A 275 22.00 -4.91 -58.81
CA VAL A 275 22.25 -4.45 -60.19
C VAL A 275 22.26 -5.64 -61.16
N ALA A 276 22.95 -6.72 -60.82
CA ALA A 276 22.97 -7.92 -61.66
C ALA A 276 21.56 -8.51 -61.83
N ARG A 277 20.75 -8.53 -60.76
CA ARG A 277 19.36 -8.99 -60.81
C ARG A 277 18.43 -8.07 -61.60
N GLN A 278 18.57 -6.75 -61.50
CA GLN A 278 17.80 -5.81 -62.33
C GLN A 278 18.12 -5.99 -63.81
N LEU A 279 19.39 -6.16 -64.18
CA LEU A 279 19.79 -6.46 -65.55
C LEU A 279 19.28 -7.85 -66.00
N GLY A 280 19.27 -8.83 -65.10
CA GLY A 280 18.65 -10.13 -65.31
C GLY A 280 17.16 -10.03 -65.60
N GLY A 281 16.40 -9.27 -64.80
CA GLY A 281 14.98 -9.00 -65.01
C GLY A 281 14.71 -8.26 -66.33
N ALA A 282 15.55 -7.29 -66.69
CA ALA A 282 15.47 -6.62 -68.00
C ALA A 282 15.60 -7.62 -69.16
N MET A 283 16.51 -8.59 -69.05
CA MET A 283 16.67 -9.66 -70.04
C MET A 283 15.47 -10.62 -70.05
N LEU A 284 15.01 -11.07 -68.87
CA LEU A 284 13.88 -12.00 -68.76
C LEU A 284 12.55 -11.38 -69.23
N ALA A 285 12.35 -10.07 -69.04
CA ALA A 285 11.19 -9.35 -69.54
C ALA A 285 11.11 -9.38 -71.08
N HIS A 286 12.24 -9.12 -71.75
CA HIS A 286 12.34 -9.22 -73.21
C HIS A 286 12.12 -10.66 -73.70
N LEU A 287 12.67 -11.64 -72.98
CA LEU A 287 12.43 -13.06 -73.26
C LEU A 287 10.93 -13.41 -73.15
N ALA A 288 10.26 -12.93 -72.11
CA ALA A 288 8.83 -13.16 -71.90
C ALA A 288 7.98 -12.61 -73.06
N ILE A 289 8.29 -11.41 -73.55
CA ILE A 289 7.62 -10.83 -74.73
C ILE A 289 7.87 -11.69 -75.98
N ASN A 290 9.11 -12.09 -76.21
CA ASN A 290 9.46 -12.95 -77.34
C ASN A 290 8.73 -14.30 -77.31
N LYS A 291 8.34 -14.76 -76.12
CA LYS A 291 7.57 -15.99 -75.88
C LYS A 291 6.06 -15.77 -75.78
N GLY A 292 5.57 -14.57 -76.12
CA GLY A 292 4.14 -14.27 -76.27
C GLY A 292 3.45 -13.70 -75.04
N VAL A 293 4.18 -13.32 -73.99
CA VAL A 293 3.61 -12.58 -72.85
C VAL A 293 3.33 -11.13 -73.27
N SER A 294 2.15 -10.61 -72.93
CA SER A 294 1.79 -9.22 -73.23
C SER A 294 2.71 -8.21 -72.55
N LEU A 295 2.90 -7.03 -73.15
CA LEU A 295 3.74 -5.95 -72.58
C LEU A 295 3.32 -5.59 -71.14
N ALA A 296 2.01 -5.61 -70.86
CA ALA A 296 1.46 -5.27 -69.54
C ALA A 296 1.88 -6.26 -68.44
N HIS A 297 2.08 -7.54 -68.76
CA HIS A 297 2.46 -8.58 -67.78
C HIS A 297 3.94 -9.00 -67.89
N ALA A 298 4.66 -8.55 -68.92
CA ALA A 298 6.05 -8.93 -69.16
C ALA A 298 7.03 -8.47 -68.07
N HIS A 299 6.67 -7.44 -67.30
CA HIS A 299 7.45 -6.95 -66.16
C HIS A 299 7.11 -7.68 -64.84
N GLU A 300 6.19 -8.63 -64.84
CA GLU A 300 5.83 -9.41 -63.64
C GLU A 300 6.83 -10.56 -63.44
N PRO A 301 7.50 -10.66 -62.27
CA PRO A 301 8.49 -11.71 -62.03
C PRO A 301 7.92 -13.13 -62.15
N THR A 302 6.67 -13.34 -61.75
CA THR A 302 6.00 -14.64 -61.88
C THR A 302 6.00 -15.12 -63.33
N GLN A 303 5.71 -14.24 -64.29
CA GLN A 303 5.74 -14.54 -65.72
C GLN A 303 7.16 -14.71 -66.25
N MET A 304 8.07 -13.81 -65.87
CA MET A 304 9.49 -13.88 -66.26
C MET A 304 10.11 -15.24 -65.91
N TYR A 305 9.93 -15.68 -64.67
CA TYR A 305 10.52 -16.92 -64.19
C TYR A 305 9.76 -18.15 -64.70
N PHE A 306 8.43 -18.08 -64.88
CA PHE A 306 7.67 -19.15 -65.51
C PHE A 306 8.19 -19.45 -66.93
N VAL A 307 8.36 -18.40 -67.74
CA VAL A 307 8.96 -18.52 -69.07
C VAL A 307 10.38 -19.09 -68.99
N ALA A 308 11.22 -18.57 -68.08
CA ALA A 308 12.60 -19.07 -67.93
C ALA A 308 12.66 -20.55 -67.54
N TYR A 309 11.85 -21.01 -66.59
CA TYR A 309 11.81 -22.43 -66.20
C TYR A 309 11.20 -23.33 -67.27
N SER A 310 10.26 -22.81 -68.07
CA SER A 310 9.72 -23.55 -69.21
C SER A 310 10.76 -23.83 -70.30
N THR A 311 11.90 -23.10 -70.31
CA THR A 311 13.02 -23.45 -71.20
C THR A 311 13.77 -24.71 -70.75
N LEU A 312 13.68 -25.06 -69.45
CA LEU A 312 14.36 -26.21 -68.85
C LEU A 312 13.45 -27.44 -68.79
N ILE A 313 12.17 -27.24 -68.46
CA ILE A 313 11.20 -28.29 -68.14
C ILE A 313 10.05 -28.24 -69.13
N ASP A 314 9.84 -29.34 -69.86
CA ASP A 314 8.80 -29.42 -70.90
C ASP A 314 7.37 -29.47 -70.32
N ASN A 315 7.22 -29.93 -69.07
CA ASN A 315 5.92 -29.97 -68.39
C ASN A 315 5.60 -28.60 -67.74
N ALA A 316 4.61 -27.91 -68.30
CA ALA A 316 4.19 -26.59 -67.86
C ALA A 316 3.74 -26.54 -66.38
N ASP A 317 3.05 -27.57 -65.88
CA ASP A 317 2.57 -27.61 -64.49
C ASP A 317 3.74 -27.72 -63.50
N ILE A 318 4.77 -28.50 -63.85
CA ILE A 318 5.98 -28.63 -63.02
C ILE A 318 6.79 -27.33 -63.07
N ALA A 319 6.94 -26.72 -64.24
CA ALA A 319 7.61 -25.42 -64.37
C ALA A 319 6.89 -24.33 -63.56
N LEU A 320 5.56 -24.29 -63.62
CA LEU A 320 4.74 -23.36 -62.83
C LEU A 320 4.84 -23.65 -61.33
N GLY A 321 4.83 -24.92 -60.91
CA GLY A 321 5.00 -25.32 -59.52
C GLY A 321 6.36 -24.91 -58.94
N ILE A 322 7.44 -25.10 -59.70
CA ILE A 322 8.80 -24.66 -59.30
C ILE A 322 8.88 -23.14 -59.26
N THR A 323 8.29 -22.45 -60.24
CA THR A 323 8.20 -20.98 -60.26
C THR A 323 7.48 -20.48 -59.02
N THR A 324 6.33 -21.06 -58.70
CA THR A 324 5.52 -20.70 -57.53
C THR A 324 6.28 -20.94 -56.24
N LEU A 325 7.00 -22.06 -56.12
CA LEU A 325 7.87 -22.34 -54.97
C LEU A 325 9.00 -21.30 -54.83
N PHE A 326 9.67 -20.97 -55.95
CA PHE A 326 10.72 -19.97 -55.97
C PHE A 326 10.20 -18.59 -55.56
N VAL A 327 9.06 -18.17 -56.10
CA VAL A 327 8.39 -16.92 -55.74
C VAL A 327 8.04 -16.95 -54.25
N ILE A 328 7.30 -17.94 -53.76
CA ILE A 328 6.92 -18.03 -52.34
C ILE A 328 8.15 -17.96 -51.41
N ILE A 329 9.22 -18.70 -51.69
CA ILE A 329 10.44 -18.67 -50.87
C ILE A 329 11.07 -17.27 -50.89
N SER A 330 11.20 -16.66 -52.07
CA SER A 330 11.78 -15.32 -52.21
C SER A 330 10.94 -14.28 -51.47
N GLN A 331 9.62 -14.36 -51.63
CA GLN A 331 8.66 -13.40 -51.09
C GLN A 331 8.51 -13.50 -49.58
N ILE A 332 8.50 -14.72 -49.01
CA ILE A 332 8.52 -14.90 -47.56
C ILE A 332 9.80 -14.31 -46.95
N LYS A 333 10.97 -14.54 -47.57
CA LYS A 333 12.26 -14.04 -47.05
C LYS A 333 12.30 -12.51 -46.98
N ILE A 334 11.81 -11.79 -47.99
CA ILE A 334 11.75 -10.33 -47.95
C ILE A 334 10.60 -9.81 -47.09
N ASN A 335 9.39 -10.34 -47.20
CA ASN A 335 8.24 -9.77 -46.48
C ASN A 335 8.38 -9.89 -44.97
N VAL A 336 9.03 -10.95 -44.48
CA VAL A 336 9.43 -11.07 -43.07
C VAL A 336 10.37 -9.93 -42.65
N THR A 337 11.29 -9.53 -43.52
CA THR A 337 12.19 -8.41 -43.27
C THR A 337 11.46 -7.06 -43.29
N ASN A 338 10.64 -6.80 -44.31
CA ASN A 338 9.84 -5.58 -44.43
C ASN A 338 8.89 -5.40 -43.25
N ALA A 339 8.23 -6.47 -42.82
CA ALA A 339 7.33 -6.45 -41.69
C ALA A 339 8.07 -6.23 -40.35
N TYR A 340 9.27 -6.81 -40.20
CA TYR A 340 10.15 -6.56 -39.07
C TYR A 340 10.57 -5.09 -38.99
N ALA A 341 11.17 -4.56 -40.07
CA ALA A 341 11.62 -3.17 -40.15
C ALA A 341 10.48 -2.17 -39.94
N GLY A 342 9.31 -2.42 -40.54
CA GLY A 342 8.13 -1.58 -40.37
C GLY A 342 7.61 -1.58 -38.93
N SER A 343 7.58 -2.74 -38.26
CA SER A 343 7.17 -2.81 -36.85
C SER A 343 8.11 -2.02 -35.93
N LEU A 344 9.41 -2.01 -36.24
CA LEU A 344 10.44 -1.24 -35.54
C LEU A 344 10.26 0.27 -35.75
N ALA A 345 10.05 0.68 -37.01
CA ALA A 345 9.85 2.08 -37.39
C ALA A 345 8.59 2.68 -36.74
N TRP A 346 7.46 1.94 -36.74
CA TRP A 346 6.23 2.36 -36.07
C TRP A 346 6.38 2.43 -34.55
N SER A 347 7.06 1.47 -33.94
CA SER A 347 7.39 1.50 -32.51
C SER A 347 8.19 2.77 -32.15
N ASN A 348 9.24 3.08 -32.93
CA ASN A 348 10.04 4.29 -32.77
C ASN A 348 9.22 5.58 -32.99
N PHE A 349 8.31 5.60 -33.97
CA PHE A 349 7.47 6.75 -34.26
C PHE A 349 6.48 7.05 -33.11
N PHE A 350 5.64 6.07 -32.78
CA PHE A 350 4.55 6.30 -31.81
C PHE A 350 5.05 6.40 -30.38
N SER A 351 6.04 5.61 -29.97
CA SER A 351 6.57 5.70 -28.59
C SER A 351 7.10 7.08 -28.22
N ARG A 352 7.63 7.83 -29.20
CA ARG A 352 8.10 9.20 -29.02
C ARG A 352 6.97 10.22 -28.95
N ILE A 353 5.94 10.05 -29.78
CA ILE A 353 4.79 10.96 -29.83
C ILE A 353 3.85 10.75 -28.64
N THR A 354 3.58 9.51 -28.27
CA THR A 354 2.56 9.15 -27.27
C THR A 354 3.14 8.79 -25.90
N HIS A 355 4.47 8.65 -25.77
CA HIS A 355 5.14 8.15 -24.57
C HIS A 355 4.63 6.77 -24.10
N SER A 356 4.01 6.01 -25.01
CA SER A 356 3.44 4.69 -24.76
C SER A 356 4.02 3.64 -25.70
N HIS A 357 4.34 2.46 -25.19
CA HIS A 357 4.81 1.34 -26.01
C HIS A 357 4.01 0.08 -25.69
N PRO A 358 2.99 -0.27 -26.49
CA PRO A 358 2.10 -1.40 -26.19
C PRO A 358 2.74 -2.76 -26.55
N GLY A 359 3.76 -2.75 -27.42
CA GLY A 359 4.55 -3.91 -27.81
C GLY A 359 4.82 -3.94 -29.32
N ARG A 360 5.98 -4.46 -29.75
CA ARG A 360 6.35 -4.51 -31.18
C ARG A 360 5.33 -5.28 -32.04
N VAL A 361 4.77 -6.37 -31.52
CA VAL A 361 3.82 -7.23 -32.25
C VAL A 361 2.55 -6.49 -32.67
N ILE A 362 2.10 -5.49 -31.90
CA ILE A 362 0.94 -4.68 -32.28
C ILE A 362 1.27 -3.82 -33.50
N TRP A 363 2.48 -3.25 -33.54
CA TRP A 363 2.96 -2.49 -34.69
C TRP A 363 3.23 -3.35 -35.92
N LEU A 364 3.59 -4.63 -35.73
CA LEU A 364 3.66 -5.61 -36.81
C LEU A 364 2.28 -5.82 -37.45
N ILE A 365 1.24 -6.08 -36.66
CA ILE A 365 -0.14 -6.24 -37.17
C ILE A 365 -0.60 -4.96 -37.87
N PHE A 366 -0.32 -3.80 -37.28
CA PHE A 366 -0.63 -2.50 -37.88
C PHE A 366 0.03 -2.32 -39.25
N ASN A 367 1.32 -2.62 -39.37
CA ASN A 367 2.07 -2.51 -40.62
C ASN A 367 1.51 -3.43 -41.72
N VAL A 368 1.27 -4.70 -41.38
CA VAL A 368 0.71 -5.70 -42.31
C VAL A 368 -0.71 -5.32 -42.74
N SER A 369 -1.51 -4.73 -41.85
CA SER A 369 -2.88 -4.28 -42.17
C SER A 369 -2.89 -3.13 -43.19
N ILE A 370 -2.00 -2.15 -43.04
CA ILE A 370 -1.84 -1.05 -44.03
C ILE A 370 -1.40 -1.62 -45.38
N ALA A 371 -0.44 -2.53 -45.37
CA ALA A 371 0.05 -3.14 -46.60
C ALA A 371 -1.03 -3.96 -47.31
N LEU A 372 -1.84 -4.72 -46.57
CA LEU A 372 -2.98 -5.46 -47.13
C LEU A 372 -4.01 -4.51 -47.78
N LEU A 373 -4.33 -3.38 -47.14
CA LEU A 373 -5.22 -2.38 -47.74
C LEU A 373 -4.65 -1.83 -49.06
N LEU A 374 -3.34 -1.57 -49.11
CA LEU A 374 -2.69 -1.12 -50.34
C LEU A 374 -2.75 -2.19 -51.44
N MET A 375 -2.58 -3.47 -51.10
CA MET A 375 -2.71 -4.58 -52.05
C MET A 375 -4.10 -4.62 -52.70
N GLU A 376 -5.16 -4.47 -51.89
CA GLU A 376 -6.56 -4.43 -52.37
C GLU A 376 -6.84 -3.22 -53.28
N PHE A 377 -6.11 -2.11 -53.12
CA PHE A 377 -6.22 -0.94 -54.01
C PHE A 377 -5.45 -1.08 -55.34
N GLY A 378 -4.70 -2.17 -55.55
CA GLY A 378 -4.04 -2.46 -56.82
C GLY A 378 -2.73 -1.69 -57.03
N VAL A 379 -1.68 -2.05 -56.28
CA VAL A 379 -0.39 -1.32 -56.24
C VAL A 379 0.35 -1.28 -57.59
N PHE A 380 0.25 -2.33 -58.42
CA PHE A 380 1.02 -2.44 -59.67
C PHE A 380 0.68 -1.39 -60.72
N GLY A 381 -0.60 -1.02 -60.85
CA GLY A 381 -1.02 0.02 -61.81
C GLY A 381 -0.48 1.42 -61.48
N ALA A 382 -0.01 1.62 -60.25
CA ALA A 382 0.54 2.88 -59.76
C ALA A 382 2.05 2.81 -59.45
N LEU A 383 2.73 1.70 -59.77
CA LEU A 383 4.12 1.43 -59.40
C LEU A 383 5.06 2.59 -59.78
N GLU A 384 4.96 3.10 -61.02
CA GLU A 384 5.81 4.20 -61.52
C GLU A 384 5.66 5.48 -60.69
N LYS A 385 4.42 5.93 -60.47
CA LYS A 385 4.12 7.19 -59.78
C LYS A 385 4.46 7.11 -58.30
N VAL A 386 4.14 5.97 -57.67
CA VAL A 386 4.40 5.73 -56.25
C VAL A 386 5.90 5.67 -56.00
N LEU A 387 6.64 4.84 -56.74
CA LEU A 387 8.09 4.74 -56.58
C LEU A 387 8.80 6.05 -56.96
N GLY A 388 8.37 6.74 -58.02
CA GLY A 388 8.94 8.02 -58.43
C GLY A 388 8.82 9.10 -57.36
N LEU A 389 7.65 9.28 -56.75
CA LEU A 389 7.46 10.22 -55.65
C LEU A 389 8.30 9.82 -54.42
N PHE A 390 8.31 8.54 -54.05
CA PHE A 390 9.06 8.04 -52.91
C PHE A 390 10.58 8.16 -53.08
N SER A 391 11.10 7.95 -54.30
CA SER A 391 12.52 8.14 -54.62
C SER A 391 13.00 9.51 -54.20
N ASN A 392 12.25 10.57 -54.54
CA ASN A 392 12.61 11.96 -54.28
C ASN A 392 12.68 12.30 -52.78
N ILE A 393 11.78 11.72 -51.97
CA ILE A 393 11.79 11.92 -50.50
C ILE A 393 12.93 11.12 -49.86
N THR A 394 13.06 9.85 -50.26
CA THR A 394 14.01 8.91 -49.68
C THR A 394 15.45 9.32 -49.97
N ILE A 395 15.75 9.68 -51.22
CA ILE A 395 17.10 10.08 -51.61
C ILE A 395 17.53 11.34 -50.86
N ALA A 396 16.62 12.30 -50.63
CA ALA A 396 16.91 13.48 -49.81
C ALA A 396 17.35 13.08 -48.40
N TRP A 397 16.54 12.28 -47.71
CA TRP A 397 16.82 11.87 -46.33
C TRP A 397 18.13 11.07 -46.21
N ILE A 398 18.29 10.01 -47.00
CA ILE A 398 19.47 9.14 -46.92
C ILE A 398 20.74 9.89 -47.33
N SER A 399 20.65 10.79 -48.32
CA SER A 399 21.79 11.61 -48.74
C SER A 399 22.18 12.66 -47.71
N VAL A 400 21.22 13.24 -46.98
CA VAL A 400 21.51 14.14 -45.85
C VAL A 400 22.27 13.38 -44.75
N VAL A 401 21.81 12.18 -44.39
CA VAL A 401 22.51 11.33 -43.40
C VAL A 401 23.92 10.97 -43.91
N ALA A 402 24.07 10.61 -45.19
CA ALA A 402 25.38 10.30 -45.75
C ALA A 402 26.31 11.53 -45.80
N ALA A 403 25.82 12.70 -46.23
CA ALA A 403 26.57 13.95 -46.24
C ALA A 403 27.04 14.34 -44.83
N GLU A 404 26.19 14.15 -43.83
CA GLU A 404 26.53 14.40 -42.44
C GLU A 404 27.67 13.50 -41.93
N LEU A 405 27.64 12.20 -42.28
CA LEU A 405 28.66 11.24 -41.88
C LEU A 405 29.96 11.35 -42.68
N LEU A 406 29.88 11.73 -43.96
CA LEU A 406 31.01 11.79 -44.89
C LEU A 406 31.71 13.15 -44.89
N ILE A 407 30.97 14.25 -44.69
CA ILE A 407 31.47 15.63 -44.81
C ILE A 407 31.52 16.30 -43.43
N ASN A 408 30.37 16.45 -42.75
CA ASN A 408 30.29 17.29 -41.55
C ASN A 408 31.08 16.73 -40.37
N LYS A 409 30.99 15.42 -40.11
CA LYS A 409 31.76 14.77 -39.02
C LYS A 409 33.27 14.83 -39.24
N PRO A 410 33.83 14.49 -40.42
CA PRO A 410 35.26 14.63 -40.67
C PRO A 410 35.77 16.08 -40.66
N LEU A 411 34.99 17.03 -41.19
CA LEU A 411 35.33 18.47 -41.18
C LEU A 411 35.18 19.13 -39.80
N GLY A 412 34.60 18.44 -38.82
CA GLY A 412 34.38 18.98 -37.47
C GLY A 412 33.21 19.97 -37.37
N LEU A 413 32.35 20.04 -38.39
CA LEU A 413 31.10 20.81 -38.36
C LEU A 413 30.06 20.19 -37.42
N SER A 414 30.17 18.88 -37.16
CA SER A 414 29.35 18.17 -36.17
C SER A 414 30.18 17.31 -35.21
N PRO A 415 29.61 16.88 -34.05
CA PRO A 415 30.33 16.06 -33.10
C PRO A 415 30.83 14.74 -33.69
N LYS A 416 32.10 14.42 -33.40
CA LYS A 416 32.74 13.15 -33.81
C LYS A 416 32.09 11.92 -33.17
N ILE A 417 31.53 12.08 -31.97
CA ILE A 417 30.85 11.00 -31.25
C ILE A 417 29.39 10.96 -31.69
N ILE A 418 28.87 9.76 -31.97
CA ILE A 418 27.45 9.53 -32.21
C ILE A 418 26.71 9.53 -30.87
N GLU A 419 25.73 10.42 -30.75
CA GLU A 419 24.81 10.51 -29.61
C GLU A 419 23.38 10.28 -30.08
N PHE A 420 22.66 9.41 -29.40
CA PHE A 420 21.29 8.99 -29.76
C PHE A 420 20.30 9.10 -28.59
N LYS A 421 20.81 9.36 -27.38
CA LYS A 421 19.99 9.39 -26.16
C LYS A 421 19.21 10.70 -26.06
N ARG A 422 17.89 10.61 -25.81
CA ARG A 422 16.96 11.74 -25.63
C ARG A 422 17.53 12.83 -24.71
N ALA A 423 18.21 12.45 -23.64
CA ALA A 423 18.67 13.37 -22.61
C ALA A 423 19.87 14.26 -23.02
N TYR A 424 20.52 14.00 -24.16
CA TYR A 424 21.65 14.78 -24.66
C TYR A 424 21.37 15.42 -26.02
N LEU A 425 20.28 15.04 -26.68
CA LEU A 425 19.89 15.57 -27.97
C LEU A 425 18.86 16.70 -27.82
N PRO A 426 18.94 17.74 -28.67
CA PRO A 426 17.84 18.68 -28.80
C PRO A 426 16.62 18.00 -29.45
N ASP A 427 15.44 18.58 -29.25
CA ASP A 427 14.21 18.07 -29.85
C ASP A 427 14.24 18.14 -31.37
N LEU A 428 14.68 19.28 -31.90
CA LEU A 428 14.86 19.50 -33.33
C LEU A 428 16.28 20.01 -33.56
N ASN A 429 16.97 19.40 -34.53
CA ASN A 429 18.18 19.98 -35.08
C ASN A 429 17.85 20.48 -36.51
N PRO A 430 18.10 21.77 -36.79
CA PRO A 430 17.72 22.36 -38.07
C PRO A 430 18.54 21.83 -39.25
N VAL A 431 19.75 21.29 -39.04
CA VAL A 431 20.66 20.92 -40.13
C VAL A 431 20.04 19.86 -41.03
N GLY A 432 19.76 18.69 -40.49
CA GLY A 432 19.23 17.55 -41.23
C GLY A 432 17.76 17.74 -41.59
N LEU A 433 16.97 18.35 -40.70
CA LEU A 433 15.54 18.54 -40.91
C LEU A 433 15.26 19.54 -42.04
N ILE A 434 15.92 20.71 -42.04
CA ILE A 434 15.73 21.72 -43.09
C ILE A 434 16.35 21.23 -44.41
N ALA A 435 17.54 20.62 -44.38
CA ALA A 435 18.17 20.10 -45.59
C ALA A 435 17.30 19.06 -46.28
N THR A 436 16.74 18.10 -45.52
CA THR A 436 15.85 17.06 -46.07
C THR A 436 14.57 17.69 -46.59
N PHE A 437 13.93 18.57 -45.82
CA PHE A 437 12.68 19.20 -46.22
C PHE A 437 12.83 20.01 -47.52
N LEU A 438 13.86 20.87 -47.62
CA LEU A 438 14.10 21.68 -48.81
C LEU A 438 14.50 20.83 -50.02
N ALA A 439 15.37 19.83 -49.85
CA ALA A 439 15.76 18.93 -50.93
C ALA A 439 14.56 18.14 -51.45
N SER A 440 13.73 17.56 -50.57
CA SER A 440 12.50 16.87 -50.97
C SER A 440 11.50 17.80 -51.62
N LEU A 441 11.25 18.99 -51.06
CA LEU A 441 10.29 19.94 -51.60
C LEU A 441 10.67 20.37 -53.02
N ILE A 442 11.91 20.84 -53.22
CA ILE A 442 12.40 21.26 -54.54
C ILE A 442 12.36 20.10 -55.53
N SER A 443 12.77 18.90 -55.08
CA SER A 443 12.75 17.70 -55.90
C SER A 443 11.34 17.27 -56.33
N ILE A 444 10.37 17.28 -55.41
CA ILE A 444 8.97 16.95 -55.72
C ILE A 444 8.38 17.99 -56.68
N LEU A 445 8.59 19.28 -56.44
CA LEU A 445 8.14 20.33 -57.36
C LEU A 445 8.74 20.12 -58.77
N THR A 446 10.01 19.72 -58.82
CA THR A 446 10.68 19.37 -60.08
C THR A 446 10.06 18.13 -60.73
N TYR A 447 9.80 17.07 -59.97
CA TYR A 447 9.16 15.84 -60.45
C TYR A 447 7.73 16.07 -60.97
N LEU A 448 7.03 17.08 -60.46
CA LEU A 448 5.73 17.52 -60.96
C LEU A 448 5.81 18.36 -62.25
N GLY A 449 7.01 18.65 -62.76
CA GLY A 449 7.22 19.33 -64.05
C GLY A 449 7.38 20.85 -63.97
N LEU A 450 7.43 21.46 -62.77
CA LEU A 450 7.51 22.93 -62.62
C LEU A 450 8.74 23.58 -63.27
N PHE A 451 9.84 22.83 -63.43
CA PHE A 451 11.11 23.34 -63.96
C PHE A 451 11.46 22.76 -65.34
N GLY A 452 10.48 22.20 -66.05
CA GLY A 452 10.62 21.62 -67.38
C GLY A 452 11.05 20.14 -67.39
N ASP A 453 10.92 19.50 -68.55
CA ASP A 453 11.01 18.05 -68.71
C ASP A 453 12.37 17.46 -68.30
N TYR A 454 13.47 18.15 -68.65
CA TYR A 454 14.81 17.72 -68.25
C TYR A 454 14.99 17.76 -66.74
N ALA A 455 14.52 18.82 -66.07
CA ALA A 455 14.62 18.89 -64.62
C ALA A 455 13.76 17.79 -63.98
N GLN A 456 12.54 17.59 -64.51
CA GLN A 456 11.63 16.52 -64.08
C GLN A 456 12.28 15.14 -64.14
N ALA A 457 12.91 14.80 -65.26
CA ALA A 457 13.61 13.54 -65.44
C ALA A 457 14.74 13.36 -64.41
N PHE A 458 15.48 14.42 -64.08
CA PHE A 458 16.61 14.38 -63.15
C PHE A 458 16.26 14.79 -61.70
N SER A 459 14.98 14.75 -61.30
CA SER A 459 14.54 15.23 -59.99
C SER A 459 15.30 14.58 -58.82
N ALA A 460 15.52 13.26 -58.87
CA ALA A 460 16.24 12.54 -57.82
C ALA A 460 17.72 12.95 -57.72
N PHE A 461 18.38 13.24 -58.84
CA PHE A 461 19.74 13.78 -58.85
C PHE A 461 19.82 15.19 -58.27
N ILE A 462 18.83 16.04 -58.57
CA ILE A 462 18.72 17.38 -57.99
C ILE A 462 18.57 17.25 -56.48
N SER A 463 17.73 16.33 -56.01
CA SER A 463 17.56 16.04 -54.58
C SER A 463 18.86 15.60 -53.90
N LEU A 464 19.60 14.66 -54.53
CA LEU A 464 20.90 14.19 -54.07
C LEU A 464 21.90 15.36 -53.96
N GLY A 465 22.03 16.15 -55.03
CA GLY A 465 22.93 17.31 -55.06
C GLY A 465 22.60 18.34 -53.99
N LEU A 466 21.31 18.69 -53.86
CA LEU A 466 20.83 19.62 -52.83
C LEU A 466 21.11 19.11 -51.43
N ALA A 467 20.92 17.82 -51.15
CA ALA A 467 21.23 17.24 -49.85
C ALA A 467 22.71 17.40 -49.47
N PHE A 468 23.63 17.12 -50.41
CA PHE A 468 25.08 17.26 -50.19
C PHE A 468 25.55 18.72 -50.11
N ILE A 469 24.80 19.67 -50.65
CA ILE A 469 25.11 21.11 -50.58
C ILE A 469 24.50 21.76 -49.32
N LEU A 470 23.23 21.50 -49.04
CA LEU A 470 22.49 22.13 -47.94
C LEU A 470 22.98 21.65 -46.58
N THR A 471 23.31 20.35 -46.44
CA THR A 471 23.71 19.78 -45.14
C THR A 471 24.97 20.44 -44.58
N PRO A 472 26.09 20.59 -45.33
CA PRO A 472 27.26 21.31 -44.83
C PRO A 472 27.03 22.81 -44.72
N SER A 473 26.28 23.41 -45.65
CA SER A 473 25.99 24.86 -45.63
C SER A 473 25.25 25.25 -44.36
N ILE A 474 24.15 24.56 -44.04
CA ILE A 474 23.34 24.85 -42.85
C ILE A 474 24.12 24.54 -41.57
N ALA A 475 24.90 23.46 -41.52
CA ALA A 475 25.76 23.15 -40.37
C ALA A 475 26.80 24.25 -40.10
N CYS A 476 27.39 24.82 -41.16
CA CYS A 476 28.32 25.94 -41.06
C CYS A 476 27.64 27.18 -40.45
N PHE A 477 26.40 27.51 -40.86
CA PHE A 477 25.66 28.65 -40.33
C PHE A 477 25.17 28.44 -38.89
N THR A 478 24.76 27.23 -38.52
CA THR A 478 24.09 26.94 -37.23
C THR A 478 25.05 26.68 -36.07
N SER A 479 26.35 26.47 -36.32
CA SER A 479 27.38 26.19 -35.29
C SER A 479 27.14 24.90 -34.45
N TYR A 480 28.20 24.40 -33.81
CA TYR A 480 28.21 23.15 -33.01
C TYR A 480 27.13 23.04 -31.91
N ARG A 481 26.60 24.18 -31.44
CA ARG A 481 25.65 24.26 -30.30
C ARG A 481 24.31 23.55 -30.56
N HIS A 482 23.91 23.35 -31.82
CA HIS A 482 22.62 22.73 -32.15
C HIS A 482 22.66 21.20 -32.24
N TYR A 483 23.81 20.56 -32.01
CA TYR A 483 23.90 19.09 -32.03
C TYR A 483 23.69 18.43 -30.67
N LEU A 484 24.06 19.10 -29.58
CA LEU A 484 23.97 18.57 -28.22
C LEU A 484 23.26 19.57 -27.32
N ALA A 485 22.23 19.12 -26.62
CA ALA A 485 21.50 19.95 -25.66
C ALA A 485 22.30 20.23 -24.38
N ARG A 486 23.22 19.32 -24.01
CA ARG A 486 24.15 19.50 -22.88
C ARG A 486 25.40 18.65 -23.07
N ALA A 487 26.49 19.05 -22.39
CA ALA A 487 27.73 18.27 -22.36
C ALA A 487 27.55 16.95 -21.59
N ARG A 488 28.30 15.91 -21.97
CA ARG A 488 28.42 14.69 -21.17
C ARG A 488 29.20 15.00 -19.89
N HIS A 489 28.54 14.95 -18.73
CA HIS A 489 29.22 15.04 -17.45
C HIS A 489 29.82 13.67 -17.06
N TYR A 490 31.08 13.44 -17.44
CA TYR A 490 31.83 12.22 -17.13
C TYR A 490 31.92 11.92 -15.62
N LYS A 491 31.79 12.94 -14.76
CA LYS A 491 31.94 12.80 -13.29
C LYS A 491 30.77 12.10 -12.58
N HIS A 492 29.58 12.01 -13.19
CA HIS A 492 28.44 11.27 -12.62
C HIS A 492 28.27 9.86 -13.21
N GLU A 493 29.16 9.44 -14.12
CA GLU A 493 29.03 8.20 -14.90
C GLU A 493 29.34 6.90 -14.13
N ILE A 494 29.79 6.95 -12.87
CA ILE A 494 30.47 5.79 -12.26
C ILE A 494 29.62 4.90 -11.32
N VAL A 495 28.46 5.30 -10.79
CA VAL A 495 27.94 4.55 -9.61
C VAL A 495 26.79 3.57 -9.85
N GLN A 496 25.93 3.71 -10.87
CA GLN A 496 24.79 2.77 -11.01
C GLN A 496 24.45 2.42 -12.46
N ARG A 497 24.69 1.15 -12.82
CA ARG A 497 24.17 0.47 -14.04
C ARG A 497 22.67 0.18 -13.97
N GLN A 498 22.03 0.48 -12.85
CA GLN A 498 20.63 0.19 -12.61
C GLN A 498 19.77 1.41 -12.95
N CYS A 499 18.69 1.20 -13.70
CA CYS A 499 17.74 2.26 -13.99
C CYS A 499 16.88 2.56 -12.74
N CYS A 500 16.81 3.82 -12.32
CA CYS A 500 16.02 4.24 -11.15
C CYS A 500 14.49 4.15 -11.30
N ILE A 501 13.97 3.77 -12.48
CA ILE A 501 12.53 3.64 -12.75
C ILE A 501 12.12 2.19 -12.92
N CYS A 502 12.80 1.43 -13.78
CA CYS A 502 12.46 0.03 -14.01
C CYS A 502 13.36 -0.95 -13.25
N GLU A 503 14.35 -0.45 -12.52
CA GLU A 503 15.24 -1.22 -11.63
C GLU A 503 16.08 -2.31 -12.32
N ASN A 504 15.99 -2.44 -13.64
CA ASN A 504 16.84 -3.33 -14.42
C ASN A 504 18.24 -2.75 -14.63
N SER A 505 19.22 -3.64 -14.80
CA SER A 505 20.61 -3.29 -15.11
C SER A 505 20.82 -3.17 -16.62
N PHE A 506 21.48 -2.10 -17.06
CA PHE A 506 21.80 -1.84 -18.47
C PHE A 506 23.30 -1.52 -18.67
N GLU A 507 23.75 -1.64 -19.91
CA GLU A 507 25.08 -1.20 -20.33
C GLU A 507 25.18 0.33 -20.29
N HIS A 508 26.41 0.85 -20.15
CA HIS A 508 26.66 2.29 -19.97
C HIS A 508 26.13 3.12 -21.14
N GLU A 509 26.23 2.57 -22.34
CA GLU A 509 25.77 3.18 -23.57
C GLU A 509 24.23 3.38 -23.57
N ASP A 510 23.45 2.61 -22.80
CA ASP A 510 21.98 2.71 -22.72
C ASP A 510 21.49 3.71 -21.67
N ILE A 511 22.38 4.15 -20.78
CA ILE A 511 22.02 4.92 -19.59
C ILE A 511 22.35 6.40 -19.79
N ALA A 512 21.48 7.24 -19.24
CA ALA A 512 21.71 8.66 -19.07
C ALA A 512 21.44 9.07 -17.62
N PHE A 513 22.06 10.15 -17.16
CA PHE A 513 21.72 10.74 -15.87
C PHE A 513 20.50 11.67 -16.01
N CYS A 514 19.42 11.39 -15.28
CA CYS A 514 18.24 12.26 -15.24
C CYS A 514 18.33 13.25 -14.06
N PRO A 515 18.36 14.57 -14.30
CA PRO A 515 18.39 15.56 -13.23
C PRO A 515 17.09 15.60 -12.40
N ALA A 516 15.94 15.27 -13.01
CA ALA A 516 14.64 15.24 -12.33
C ALA A 516 14.56 14.11 -11.29
N TYR A 517 15.07 12.91 -11.61
CA TYR A 517 15.08 11.75 -10.71
C TYR A 517 16.36 11.60 -9.88
N GLN A 518 17.36 12.45 -10.16
CA GLN A 518 18.72 12.40 -9.61
C GLN A 518 19.33 11.00 -9.66
N GLY A 519 19.22 10.33 -10.81
CA GLY A 519 19.70 8.95 -10.98
C GLY A 519 19.83 8.51 -12.42
N SER A 520 20.41 7.33 -12.60
CA SER A 520 20.56 6.66 -13.89
C SER A 520 19.20 6.25 -14.46
N ILE A 521 18.90 6.62 -15.71
CA ILE A 521 17.69 6.24 -16.44
C ILE A 521 18.10 5.55 -17.76
N CYS A 522 17.48 4.42 -18.11
CA CYS A 522 17.73 3.79 -19.40
C CYS A 522 17.02 4.55 -20.53
N SER A 523 17.47 4.38 -21.77
CA SER A 523 16.94 5.07 -22.95
C SER A 523 15.44 4.84 -23.16
N LEU A 524 14.93 3.63 -22.90
CA LEU A 524 13.52 3.28 -23.00
C LEU A 524 12.69 4.03 -21.95
N CYS A 525 13.06 3.93 -20.66
CA CYS A 525 12.39 4.68 -19.60
C CYS A 525 12.45 6.18 -19.88
N CYS A 526 13.59 6.69 -20.37
CA CYS A 526 13.74 8.09 -20.73
C CYS A 526 12.82 8.51 -21.88
N THR A 527 12.58 7.64 -22.86
CA THR A 527 11.64 7.89 -23.97
C THR A 527 10.19 7.87 -23.49
N LEU A 528 9.83 6.90 -22.64
CA LEU A 528 8.45 6.70 -22.20
C LEU A 528 8.04 7.55 -20.99
N ASP A 529 8.98 8.23 -20.34
CA ASP A 529 8.68 9.11 -19.21
C ASP A 529 8.40 10.53 -19.69
N ALA A 530 7.19 11.01 -19.38
CA ALA A 530 6.76 12.38 -19.63
C ALA A 530 6.84 13.27 -18.38
N ARG A 531 6.98 12.70 -17.18
CA ARG A 531 6.92 13.41 -15.89
C ARG A 531 8.16 14.26 -15.62
N CYS A 532 9.30 13.90 -16.21
CA CYS A 532 10.54 14.67 -16.06
C CYS A 532 10.50 16.04 -16.77
N LEU A 533 9.47 16.29 -17.62
CA LEU A 533 9.27 17.52 -18.40
C LEU A 533 10.53 18.00 -19.13
N ASP A 534 11.38 17.04 -19.52
CA ASP A 534 12.62 17.29 -20.25
C ASP A 534 13.56 18.32 -19.58
N GLN A 535 13.57 18.37 -18.24
CA GLN A 535 14.46 19.23 -17.44
C GLN A 535 15.96 19.06 -17.77
N CYS A 536 16.33 17.96 -18.42
CA CYS A 536 17.69 17.68 -18.86
C CYS A 536 18.18 18.53 -20.05
N LYS A 537 17.30 19.22 -20.81
CA LYS A 537 17.65 19.99 -22.01
C LYS A 537 17.08 21.42 -21.98
N PRO A 538 17.56 22.29 -21.07
CA PRO A 538 17.05 23.67 -20.97
C PRO A 538 17.32 24.45 -22.26
N GLY A 539 16.29 25.07 -22.85
CA GLY A 539 16.40 25.91 -24.05
C GLY A 539 16.49 25.15 -25.37
N ALA A 540 16.35 23.82 -25.35
CA ALA A 540 16.41 22.96 -26.54
C ALA A 540 15.16 22.06 -26.68
N ARG A 541 14.05 22.44 -26.02
CA ARG A 541 12.76 21.76 -26.11
C ARG A 541 11.93 22.33 -27.27
N LEU A 542 11.02 21.53 -27.81
CA LEU A 542 10.09 21.96 -28.86
C LEU A 542 9.32 23.24 -28.46
N ASN A 543 8.85 23.32 -27.21
CA ASN A 543 8.16 24.50 -26.70
C ASN A 543 9.07 25.75 -26.68
N ASP A 544 10.36 25.59 -26.35
CA ASP A 544 11.31 26.71 -26.34
C ASP A 544 11.51 27.28 -27.77
N TYR A 545 11.54 26.40 -28.79
CA TYR A 545 11.58 26.83 -30.20
C TYR A 545 10.29 27.53 -30.64
N LEU A 546 9.12 27.00 -30.26
CA LEU A 546 7.82 27.60 -30.58
C LEU A 546 7.64 28.95 -29.91
N GLU A 547 8.10 29.12 -28.67
CA GLU A 547 8.09 30.41 -27.95
C GLU A 547 8.94 31.45 -28.69
N ASN A 548 10.19 31.12 -29.02
CA ASN A 548 11.07 32.02 -29.77
C ASN A 548 10.50 32.38 -31.15
N PHE A 549 9.94 31.41 -31.87
CA PHE A 549 9.33 31.64 -33.18
C PHE A 549 8.06 32.50 -33.08
N ALA A 550 7.23 32.27 -32.06
CA ALA A 550 6.04 33.07 -31.79
C ALA A 550 6.40 34.51 -31.41
N GLU A 551 7.47 34.73 -30.64
CA GLU A 551 7.95 36.07 -30.31
C GLU A 551 8.46 36.84 -31.53
N TYR A 552 9.10 36.15 -32.48
CA TYR A 552 9.61 36.73 -33.72
C TYR A 552 8.50 37.07 -34.72
N LEU A 553 7.53 36.17 -34.94
CA LEU A 553 6.52 36.29 -35.99
C LEU A 553 5.31 37.16 -35.57
N LEU A 554 4.90 37.12 -34.29
CA LEU A 554 3.62 37.70 -33.84
C LEU A 554 3.77 39.02 -33.07
N PRO A 555 2.79 39.93 -33.16
CA PRO A 555 2.85 41.27 -32.55
C PRO A 555 3.17 41.25 -31.05
N LYS A 556 4.02 42.17 -30.58
CA LYS A 556 4.43 42.27 -29.17
C LYS A 556 3.27 42.57 -28.19
N GLN A 557 2.14 43.05 -28.68
CA GLN A 557 0.95 43.38 -27.88
C GLN A 557 0.18 42.13 -27.40
N MET A 558 0.34 40.99 -28.07
CA MET A 558 -0.33 39.74 -27.69
C MET A 558 0.39 39.06 -26.52
N ARG A 559 -0.38 38.51 -25.57
CA ARG A 559 0.15 37.64 -24.51
C ARG A 559 0.79 36.39 -25.12
N LEU A 560 1.87 35.88 -24.51
CA LEU A 560 2.61 34.71 -24.99
C LEU A 560 1.69 33.48 -25.20
N GLU A 561 0.76 33.25 -24.28
CA GLU A 561 -0.24 32.17 -24.40
C GLU A 561 -1.09 32.29 -25.68
N ALA A 562 -1.58 33.50 -25.98
CA ALA A 562 -2.37 33.75 -27.19
C ALA A 562 -1.52 33.58 -28.45
N LYS A 563 -0.24 33.98 -28.40
CA LYS A 563 0.71 33.78 -29.50
C LYS A 563 0.93 32.30 -29.78
N LEU A 564 1.23 31.52 -28.74
CA LEU A 564 1.45 30.08 -28.84
C LEU A 564 0.21 29.33 -29.34
N ARG A 565 -0.98 29.70 -28.84
CA ARG A 565 -2.25 29.13 -29.32
C ARG A 565 -2.46 29.36 -30.81
N LEU A 566 -2.32 30.61 -31.26
CA LEU A 566 -2.49 30.98 -32.65
C LEU A 566 -1.46 30.27 -33.54
N LEU A 567 -0.21 30.21 -33.10
CA LEU A 567 0.86 29.53 -33.82
C LEU A 567 0.57 28.02 -33.94
N ARG A 568 0.24 27.34 -32.84
CA ARG A 568 -0.10 25.90 -32.82
C ARG A 568 -1.30 25.60 -33.72
N PHE A 569 -2.35 26.42 -33.65
CA PHE A 569 -3.52 26.28 -34.53
C PHE A 569 -3.13 26.44 -36.00
N THR A 570 -2.40 27.51 -36.33
CA THR A 570 -2.02 27.80 -37.72
C THR A 570 -1.16 26.68 -38.30
N LEU A 571 -0.16 26.21 -37.55
CA LEU A 571 0.71 25.12 -37.99
C LEU A 571 -0.08 23.82 -38.20
N LEU A 572 -0.94 23.43 -37.27
CA LEU A 572 -1.71 22.19 -37.37
C LEU A 572 -2.79 22.28 -38.45
N PHE A 573 -3.46 23.42 -38.59
CA PHE A 573 -4.46 23.66 -39.63
C PHE A 573 -3.85 23.59 -41.03
N VAL A 574 -2.74 24.31 -41.26
CA VAL A 574 -2.02 24.29 -42.55
C VAL A 574 -1.54 22.88 -42.88
N PHE A 575 -1.00 22.16 -41.90
CA PHE A 575 -0.58 20.77 -42.08
C PHE A 575 -1.73 19.86 -42.53
N LEU A 576 -2.83 19.83 -41.77
CA LEU A 576 -3.99 18.99 -42.09
C LEU A 576 -4.66 19.39 -43.40
N SER A 577 -4.81 20.70 -43.65
CA SER A 577 -5.34 21.24 -44.91
C SER A 577 -4.49 20.83 -46.10
N THR A 578 -3.16 20.94 -46.00
CA THR A 578 -2.24 20.54 -47.08
C THR A 578 -2.32 19.03 -47.32
N LEU A 579 -2.34 18.22 -46.25
CA LEU A 579 -2.47 16.77 -46.36
C LEU A 579 -3.77 16.37 -47.08
N THR A 580 -4.90 16.93 -46.67
CA THR A 580 -6.20 16.67 -47.33
C THR A 580 -6.21 17.17 -48.78
N SER A 581 -5.57 18.31 -49.06
CA SER A 581 -5.43 18.83 -50.42
C SER A 581 -4.62 17.88 -51.30
N ILE A 582 -3.55 17.27 -50.78
CA ILE A 582 -2.74 16.29 -51.52
C ILE A 582 -3.58 15.06 -51.87
N PHE A 583 -4.31 14.49 -50.90
CA PHE A 583 -5.18 13.33 -51.16
C PHE A 583 -6.26 13.63 -52.20
N ILE A 584 -6.94 14.78 -52.08
CA ILE A 584 -7.97 15.19 -53.04
C ILE A 584 -7.35 15.43 -54.43
N CYS A 585 -6.17 16.04 -54.50
CA CYS A 585 -5.47 16.28 -55.77
C CYS A 585 -5.06 14.97 -56.44
N ILE A 586 -4.63 13.96 -55.68
CA ILE A 586 -4.31 12.62 -56.21
C ILE A 586 -5.55 11.98 -56.81
N ILE A 587 -6.70 12.01 -56.12
CA ILE A 587 -7.96 11.44 -56.63
C ILE A 587 -8.40 12.20 -57.89
N TYR A 588 -8.36 13.54 -57.85
CA TYR A 588 -8.66 14.38 -59.00
C TYR A 588 -7.78 14.05 -60.20
N TYR A 589 -6.47 13.87 -59.98
CA TYR A 589 -5.53 13.51 -61.05
C TYR A 589 -5.77 12.11 -61.59
N GLN A 590 -6.18 11.15 -60.75
CA GLN A 590 -6.54 9.81 -61.18
C GLN A 590 -7.82 9.82 -62.04
N ASP A 591 -8.85 10.54 -61.60
CA ASP A 591 -10.10 10.69 -62.36
C ASP A 591 -9.87 11.45 -63.67
N LEU A 592 -8.96 12.44 -63.66
CA LEU A 592 -8.57 13.19 -64.85
C LEU A 592 -8.00 12.27 -65.94
N LEU A 593 -7.12 11.34 -65.58
CA LEU A 593 -6.52 10.39 -66.52
C LEU A 593 -7.55 9.42 -67.10
N ILE A 594 -8.64 9.14 -66.38
CA ILE A 594 -9.75 8.31 -66.86
C ILE A 594 -10.69 9.14 -67.76
N ALA A 595 -10.85 10.43 -67.46
CA ALA A 595 -11.80 11.34 -68.10
C ALA A 595 -11.28 12.02 -69.38
N GLU A 596 -10.04 11.77 -69.85
CA GLU A 596 -9.44 12.35 -71.07
C GLU A 596 -10.31 12.19 -72.34
N THR A 597 -11.32 11.31 -72.32
CA THR A 597 -12.25 11.08 -73.44
C THR A 597 -13.50 11.98 -73.47
N TYR A 598 -13.77 12.81 -72.44
CA TYR A 598 -14.97 13.66 -72.37
C TYR A 598 -14.70 15.08 -71.81
N PRO A 599 -14.57 16.12 -72.66
CA PRO A 599 -14.27 17.50 -72.26
C PRO A 599 -15.27 18.20 -71.31
N PRO A 600 -16.62 18.08 -71.47
CA PRO A 600 -17.55 18.84 -70.63
C PRO A 600 -17.67 18.32 -69.19
N SER A 601 -17.18 17.11 -68.91
CA SER A 601 -17.12 16.56 -67.55
C SER A 601 -16.01 17.17 -66.69
N PHE A 602 -14.98 17.78 -67.29
CA PHE A 602 -13.79 18.26 -66.58
C PHE A 602 -14.11 19.41 -65.60
N ASP A 603 -14.81 20.45 -66.09
CA ASP A 603 -15.15 21.61 -65.27
C ASP A 603 -16.07 21.23 -64.10
N LEU A 604 -17.02 20.33 -64.35
CA LEU A 604 -17.91 19.80 -63.31
C LEU A 604 -17.13 19.01 -62.25
N LEU A 605 -16.14 18.21 -62.67
CA LEU A 605 -15.29 17.43 -61.78
C LEU A 605 -14.47 18.36 -60.88
N PHE A 606 -13.78 19.33 -61.47
CA PHE A 606 -12.95 20.30 -60.76
C PHE A 606 -13.77 21.13 -59.75
N GLU A 607 -14.93 21.63 -60.16
CA GLU A 607 -15.85 22.34 -59.25
C GLU A 607 -16.28 21.47 -58.07
N ASN A 608 -16.62 20.20 -58.32
CA ASN A 608 -17.03 19.28 -57.27
C ASN A 608 -15.89 19.02 -56.27
N PHE A 609 -14.66 18.84 -56.75
CA PHE A 609 -13.49 18.68 -55.88
C PHE A 609 -13.19 19.94 -55.05
N ILE A 610 -13.31 21.13 -55.62
CA ILE A 610 -13.19 22.38 -54.86
C ILE A 610 -14.28 22.46 -53.79
N LYS A 611 -15.55 22.19 -54.13
CA LYS A 611 -16.67 22.21 -53.17
C LYS A 611 -16.44 21.23 -52.02
N VAL A 612 -15.98 20.00 -52.32
CA VAL A 612 -15.64 18.99 -51.32
C VAL A 612 -14.47 19.45 -50.44
N TYR A 613 -13.38 19.95 -51.03
CA TYR A 613 -12.23 20.43 -50.28
C TYR A 613 -12.56 21.62 -49.39
N SER A 614 -13.25 22.64 -49.91
CA SER A 614 -13.70 23.80 -49.13
C SER A 614 -14.61 23.40 -47.98
N SER A 615 -15.50 22.42 -48.20
CA SER A 615 -16.36 21.88 -47.12
C SER A 615 -15.53 21.20 -46.04
N LEU A 616 -14.54 20.38 -46.43
CA LEU A 616 -13.64 19.70 -45.50
C LEU A 616 -12.75 20.67 -44.71
N LEU A 617 -12.33 21.79 -45.29
CA LEU A 617 -11.53 22.81 -44.59
C LEU A 617 -12.24 23.36 -43.35
N VAL A 618 -13.57 23.53 -43.39
CA VAL A 618 -14.34 23.97 -42.22
C VAL A 618 -14.25 22.92 -41.11
N PHE A 619 -14.45 21.65 -41.43
CA PHE A 619 -14.31 20.55 -40.46
C PHE A 619 -12.88 20.44 -39.92
N ILE A 620 -11.86 20.57 -40.76
CA ILE A 620 -10.46 20.58 -40.35
C ILE A 620 -10.20 21.74 -39.39
N GLY A 621 -10.74 22.93 -39.67
CA GLY A 621 -10.64 24.09 -38.78
C GLY A 621 -11.23 23.81 -37.40
N LEU A 622 -12.46 23.27 -37.35
CA LEU A 622 -13.13 22.91 -36.10
C LEU A 622 -12.37 21.82 -35.32
N CYS A 623 -11.93 20.75 -35.99
CA CYS A 623 -11.15 19.68 -35.39
C CYS A 623 -9.79 20.18 -34.88
N THR A 624 -9.11 21.03 -35.64
CA THR A 624 -7.82 21.62 -35.23
C THR A 624 -8.00 22.47 -33.98
N TRP A 625 -9.05 23.30 -33.94
CA TRP A 625 -9.35 24.13 -32.77
C TRP A 625 -9.66 23.26 -31.55
N TRP A 626 -10.47 22.22 -31.73
CA TRP A 626 -10.79 21.25 -30.67
C TRP A 626 -9.53 20.55 -30.14
N LEU A 627 -8.63 20.10 -31.01
CA LEU A 627 -7.36 19.46 -30.61
C LEU A 627 -6.44 20.40 -29.83
N VAL A 628 -6.29 21.65 -30.29
CA VAL A 628 -5.46 22.65 -29.60
C VAL A 628 -6.04 22.99 -28.22
N LEU A 629 -7.35 23.26 -28.14
CA LEU A 629 -8.02 23.57 -26.88
C LEU A 629 -8.00 22.39 -25.89
N ASN A 630 -8.20 21.16 -26.38
CA ASN A 630 -8.12 19.96 -25.53
C ASN A 630 -6.68 19.76 -25.01
N GLY A 631 -5.68 20.02 -25.86
CA GLY A 631 -4.27 20.03 -25.44
C GLY A 631 -3.99 21.06 -24.33
N GLU A 632 -4.48 22.29 -24.48
CA GLU A 632 -4.36 23.33 -23.44
C GLU A 632 -5.11 22.95 -22.16
N SER A 633 -6.35 22.47 -22.28
CA SER A 633 -7.16 22.05 -21.13
C SER A 633 -6.46 20.95 -20.33
N ARG A 634 -5.80 19.99 -21.01
CA ARG A 634 -4.98 18.97 -20.35
C ARG A 634 -3.78 19.57 -19.64
N GLN A 635 -3.10 20.53 -20.25
CA GLN A 635 -1.94 21.20 -19.64
C GLN A 635 -2.33 21.96 -18.36
N VAL A 636 -3.42 22.73 -18.40
CA VAL A 636 -3.95 23.44 -17.23
C VAL A 636 -4.38 22.46 -16.14
N ALA A 637 -5.06 21.36 -16.51
CA ALA A 637 -5.42 20.31 -15.55
C ALA A 637 -4.18 19.67 -14.88
N HIS A 638 -3.11 19.43 -15.64
CA HIS A 638 -1.85 18.91 -15.09
C HIS A 638 -1.18 19.91 -14.12
N GLU A 639 -1.16 21.20 -14.46
CA GLU A 639 -0.61 22.23 -13.59
C GLU A 639 -1.42 22.39 -12.29
N GLU A 640 -2.75 22.33 -12.37
CA GLU A 640 -3.61 22.43 -11.20
C GLU A 640 -3.49 21.19 -10.30
N MET A 641 -3.43 19.99 -10.88
CA MET A 641 -3.14 18.74 -10.16
C MET A 641 -1.78 18.79 -9.45
N ALA A 642 -0.75 19.34 -10.10
CA ALA A 642 0.57 19.50 -9.48
C ALA A 642 0.51 20.45 -8.27
N LYS A 643 -0.21 21.57 -8.37
CA LYS A 643 -0.44 22.49 -7.25
C LYS A 643 -1.23 21.84 -6.10
N GLN A 644 -2.28 21.08 -6.41
CA GLN A 644 -3.06 20.35 -5.39
C GLN A 644 -2.21 19.31 -4.67
N THR A 645 -1.42 18.53 -5.42
CA THR A 645 -0.50 17.53 -4.87
C THR A 645 0.52 18.19 -3.92
N GLN A 646 1.04 19.36 -4.30
CA GLN A 646 1.96 20.11 -3.44
C GLN A 646 1.29 20.59 -2.14
N ARG A 647 0.04 21.08 -2.20
CA ARG A 647 -0.72 21.46 -1.00
C ARG A 647 -0.97 20.26 -0.07
N LEU A 648 -1.37 19.12 -0.64
CA LEU A 648 -1.56 17.88 0.13
C LEU A 648 -0.27 17.42 0.82
N LEU A 649 0.88 17.49 0.14
CA LEU A 649 2.17 17.14 0.76
C LEU A 649 2.52 18.07 1.92
N MET A 650 2.23 19.37 1.80
CA MET A 650 2.42 20.32 2.91
C MET A 650 1.48 20.02 4.08
N GLU A 651 0.22 19.68 3.80
CA GLU A 651 -0.78 19.32 4.81
C GLU A 651 -0.39 18.04 5.56
N ILE A 652 0.08 17.00 4.86
CA ILE A 652 0.59 15.76 5.46
C ILE A 652 1.73 16.05 6.43
N GLU A 653 2.67 16.92 6.04
CA GLU A 653 3.80 17.27 6.91
C GLU A 653 3.34 18.05 8.15
N GLN A 654 2.37 18.95 8.01
CA GLN A 654 1.77 19.66 9.15
C GLN A 654 1.03 18.70 10.10
N HIS A 655 0.31 17.70 9.57
CA HIS A 655 -0.34 16.69 10.38
C HIS A 655 0.65 15.87 11.19
N LYS A 656 1.78 15.43 10.61
CA LYS A 656 2.82 14.70 11.36
C LYS A 656 3.36 15.48 12.55
N ILE A 657 3.60 16.78 12.37
CA ILE A 657 4.06 17.65 13.47
C ILE A 657 2.98 17.76 14.56
N THR A 658 1.72 17.86 14.16
CA THR A 658 0.58 17.97 15.09
C THR A 658 0.36 16.67 15.86
N ASP A 659 0.41 15.51 15.19
CA ASP A 659 0.29 14.20 15.80
C ASP A 659 1.40 13.94 16.83
N ALA A 660 2.64 14.33 16.52
CA ALA A 660 3.75 14.24 17.46
C ALA A 660 3.52 15.08 18.74
N LYS A 661 2.98 16.31 18.59
CA LYS A 661 2.61 17.16 19.74
C LYS A 661 1.47 16.55 20.56
N LEU A 662 0.46 15.99 19.89
CA LEU A 662 -0.67 15.34 20.56
C LEU A 662 -0.20 14.12 21.37
N GLN A 663 0.65 13.28 20.79
CA GLN A 663 1.24 12.12 21.49
C GLN A 663 2.03 12.55 22.73
N GLN A 664 2.81 13.62 22.63
CA GLN A 664 3.59 14.14 23.75
C GLN A 664 2.69 14.68 24.88
N ALA A 665 1.61 15.39 24.54
CA ALA A 665 0.64 15.89 25.52
C ALA A 665 -0.11 14.75 26.23
N MET A 666 -0.48 13.70 25.48
CA MET A 666 -1.18 12.54 26.04
C MET A 666 -0.29 11.78 27.05
N GLN A 667 0.98 11.56 26.71
CA GLN A 667 1.95 10.94 27.63
C GLN A 667 2.15 11.75 28.91
N ALA A 668 2.18 13.09 28.81
CA ALA A 668 2.30 13.94 29.99
C ALA A 668 1.07 13.83 30.91
N ALA A 669 -0.13 13.75 30.34
CA ALA A 669 -1.38 13.58 31.09
C ALA A 669 -1.44 12.22 31.81
N ASP A 670 -1.09 11.13 31.13
CA ASP A 670 -1.08 9.78 31.72
C ASP A 670 -0.06 9.65 32.86
N ASN A 671 1.12 10.26 32.69
CA ASN A 671 2.13 10.30 33.73
C ASN A 671 1.66 11.07 34.97
N ALA A 672 0.98 12.22 34.79
CA ALA A 672 0.42 12.98 35.90
C ALA A 672 -0.68 12.18 36.64
N ASN A 673 -1.54 11.47 35.91
CA ASN A 673 -2.63 10.71 36.50
C ASN A 673 -2.11 9.51 37.32
N SER A 674 -1.14 8.76 36.77
CA SER A 674 -0.52 7.64 37.48
C SER A 674 0.27 8.07 38.73
N ALA A 675 0.89 9.25 38.71
CA ALA A 675 1.57 9.83 39.87
C ALA A 675 0.56 10.19 40.99
N LYS A 676 -0.58 10.79 40.64
CA LYS A 676 -1.68 11.10 41.58
C LYS A 676 -2.18 9.84 42.30
N SER A 677 -2.46 8.76 41.57
CA SER A 677 -2.92 7.51 42.20
C SER A 677 -1.89 6.87 43.13
N ARG A 678 -0.59 6.91 42.78
CA ARG A 678 0.48 6.39 43.64
C ARG A 678 0.62 7.19 44.93
N PHE A 679 0.53 8.52 44.84
CA PHE A 679 0.61 9.39 46.01
C PHE A 679 -0.48 9.08 47.05
N LEU A 680 -1.74 8.94 46.60
CA LEU A 680 -2.86 8.62 47.50
C LEU A 680 -2.72 7.25 48.18
N SER A 681 -2.26 6.23 47.44
CA SER A 681 -2.03 4.90 48.00
C SER A 681 -0.91 4.89 49.06
N ASN A 682 0.15 5.67 48.87
CA ASN A 682 1.25 5.74 49.83
C ASN A 682 0.84 6.51 51.09
N MET A 683 0.14 7.65 50.94
CA MET A 683 -0.37 8.42 52.08
C MET A 683 -1.28 7.59 52.99
N SER A 684 -2.11 6.71 52.43
CA SER A 684 -2.95 5.83 53.25
C SER A 684 -2.17 4.95 54.21
N HIS A 685 -1.07 4.35 53.76
CA HIS A 685 -0.26 3.47 54.59
C HIS A 685 0.42 4.23 55.73
N GLU A 686 0.86 5.46 55.45
CA GLU A 686 1.46 6.32 56.48
C GLU A 686 0.45 6.77 57.55
N ILE A 687 -0.83 6.91 57.20
CA ILE A 687 -1.88 7.26 58.18
C ILE A 687 -2.43 6.03 58.92
N ARG A 688 -2.56 4.88 58.24
CA ARG A 688 -3.12 3.65 58.84
C ARG A 688 -2.26 3.10 59.98
N THR A 689 -0.94 3.15 59.82
CA THR A 689 0.03 2.59 60.77
C THR A 689 -0.09 3.20 62.18
N PRO A 690 0.01 4.54 62.37
CA PRO A 690 -0.15 5.14 63.69
C PRO A 690 -1.56 4.93 64.27
N LEU A 691 -2.58 4.90 63.43
CA LEU A 691 -3.97 4.75 63.87
C LEU A 691 -4.26 3.36 64.43
N ASN A 692 -3.77 2.31 63.78
CA ASN A 692 -3.89 0.94 64.26
C ASN A 692 -3.19 0.74 65.60
N CYS A 693 -2.07 1.43 65.84
CA CYS A 693 -1.42 1.43 67.16
C CYS A 693 -2.31 2.08 68.22
N ILE A 694 -2.93 3.23 67.94
CA ILE A 694 -3.83 3.92 68.88
C ILE A 694 -5.03 3.01 69.25
N VAL A 695 -5.67 2.38 68.24
CA VAL A 695 -6.78 1.45 68.47
C VAL A 695 -6.31 0.21 69.23
N GLY A 696 -5.16 -0.37 68.87
CA GLY A 696 -4.59 -1.54 69.55
C GLY A 696 -4.30 -1.29 71.03
N TYR A 697 -3.63 -0.18 71.36
CA TYR A 697 -3.34 0.19 72.74
C TYR A 697 -4.61 0.56 73.52
N SER A 698 -5.61 1.19 72.88
CA SER A 698 -6.90 1.41 73.52
C SER A 698 -7.59 0.09 73.90
N HIS A 699 -7.45 -0.96 73.08
CA HIS A 699 -8.02 -2.28 73.36
C HIS A 699 -7.31 -3.00 74.52
N ILE A 700 -5.98 -2.84 74.61
CA ILE A 700 -5.18 -3.36 75.72
C ILE A 700 -5.56 -2.66 77.03
N LEU A 701 -5.62 -1.32 77.01
CA LEU A 701 -5.99 -0.51 78.18
C LEU A 701 -7.43 -0.80 78.64
N HIS A 702 -8.36 -1.06 77.71
CA HIS A 702 -9.75 -1.37 78.07
C HIS A 702 -9.90 -2.74 78.76
N LYS A 703 -8.97 -3.68 78.51
CA LYS A 703 -8.98 -5.02 79.10
C LYS A 703 -8.10 -5.16 80.33
N ASP A 704 -7.35 -4.13 80.70
CA ASP A 704 -6.48 -4.16 81.88
C ASP A 704 -7.28 -3.93 83.17
N PRO A 705 -7.38 -4.92 84.07
CA PRO A 705 -8.12 -4.81 85.32
C PRO A 705 -7.53 -3.79 86.32
N LEU A 706 -6.34 -3.24 86.07
CA LEU A 706 -5.71 -2.19 86.89
C LEU A 706 -6.20 -0.77 86.56
N ILE A 707 -6.93 -0.57 85.44
CA ILE A 707 -7.45 0.74 85.06
C ILE A 707 -8.68 1.09 85.92
N PRO A 708 -8.69 2.24 86.63
CA PRO A 708 -9.84 2.66 87.43
C PRO A 708 -11.09 2.88 86.55
N GLU A 709 -12.26 2.52 87.07
CA GLU A 709 -13.54 2.53 86.33
C GLU A 709 -13.88 3.91 85.72
N HIS A 710 -13.53 5.02 86.40
CA HIS A 710 -13.72 6.39 85.88
C HIS A 710 -12.85 6.72 84.64
N ARG A 711 -11.82 5.93 84.33
CA ARG A 711 -10.94 6.13 83.15
C ARG A 711 -11.25 5.18 82.00
N LEU A 712 -12.05 4.14 82.22
CA LEU A 712 -12.48 3.23 81.16
C LEU A 712 -13.29 3.97 80.09
N GLU A 713 -14.07 4.97 80.48
CA GLU A 713 -14.83 5.81 79.55
C GLU A 713 -13.93 6.60 78.60
N ALA A 714 -12.82 7.18 79.10
CA ALA A 714 -11.84 7.89 78.27
C ALA A 714 -11.13 6.95 77.27
N VAL A 715 -10.85 5.72 77.70
CA VAL A 715 -10.26 4.68 76.83
C VAL A 715 -11.26 4.24 75.76
N GLU A 716 -12.55 4.10 76.10
CA GLU A 716 -13.62 3.77 75.17
C GLU A 716 -13.85 4.89 74.14
N ILE A 717 -13.76 6.16 74.55
CA ILE A 717 -13.80 7.31 73.64
C ILE A 717 -12.60 7.31 72.67
N LEU A 718 -11.38 7.04 73.17
CA LEU A 718 -10.17 6.91 72.35
C LEU A 718 -10.31 5.79 71.31
N LYS A 719 -10.84 4.64 71.73
CA LYS A 719 -11.11 3.50 70.86
C LYS A 719 -12.11 3.87 69.75
N ARG A 720 -13.28 4.41 70.12
CA ARG A 720 -14.32 4.82 69.15
C ARG A 720 -13.82 5.88 68.17
N SER A 721 -13.02 6.84 68.64
CA SER A 721 -12.46 7.89 67.79
C SER A 721 -11.43 7.34 66.80
N GLY A 722 -10.59 6.39 67.24
CA GLY A 722 -9.62 5.70 66.38
C GLY A 722 -10.30 4.82 65.33
N GLU A 723 -11.32 4.05 65.73
CA GLU A 723 -12.13 3.22 64.82
C GLU A 723 -12.86 4.09 63.77
N HIS A 724 -13.43 5.22 64.19
CA HIS A 724 -14.11 6.16 63.28
C HIS A 724 -13.15 6.79 62.26
N LEU A 725 -11.97 7.26 62.69
CA LEU A 725 -10.98 7.82 61.77
C LEU A 725 -10.51 6.78 60.74
N SER A 726 -10.42 5.52 61.15
CA SER A 726 -9.97 4.41 60.28
C SER A 726 -11.00 4.16 59.19
N SER A 727 -12.29 4.13 59.57
CA SER A 727 -13.39 4.00 58.62
C SER A 727 -13.40 5.13 57.59
N LEU A 728 -13.15 6.38 58.00
CA LEU A 728 -13.13 7.52 57.08
C LEU A 728 -11.98 7.45 56.07
N ILE A 729 -10.82 6.95 56.49
CA ILE A 729 -9.67 6.75 55.60
C ILE A 729 -9.98 5.62 54.61
N GLU A 730 -10.56 4.52 55.07
CA GLU A 730 -11.01 3.42 54.20
C GLU A 730 -12.02 3.90 53.15
N ASP A 731 -13.00 4.72 53.55
CA ASP A 731 -14.02 5.29 52.65
C ASP A 731 -13.41 6.18 51.54
N ILE A 732 -12.43 7.02 51.88
CA ILE A 732 -11.72 7.86 50.90
C ILE A 732 -10.91 7.01 49.91
N LEU A 733 -10.32 5.92 50.39
CA LEU A 733 -9.53 5.01 49.56
C LEU A 733 -10.39 4.17 48.64
N ASP A 734 -11.55 3.73 49.11
CA ASP A 734 -12.52 3.03 48.28
C ASP A 734 -12.90 3.92 47.08
N ILE A 735 -13.18 5.22 47.28
CA ILE A 735 -13.46 6.18 46.18
C ILE A 735 -12.26 6.32 45.24
N ALA A 736 -11.06 6.55 45.78
CA ALA A 736 -9.85 6.71 44.98
C ALA A 736 -9.50 5.44 44.18
N GLY A 737 -9.76 4.26 44.74
CA GLY A 737 -9.59 2.96 44.07
C GLY A 737 -10.58 2.76 42.94
N ILE A 738 -11.82 3.23 43.09
CA ILE A 738 -12.88 3.15 42.08
C ILE A 738 -12.58 4.09 40.90
N GLU A 739 -12.21 5.35 41.15
CA GLU A 739 -11.78 6.30 40.10
C GLU A 739 -10.58 5.76 39.29
N ALA A 740 -9.67 5.05 39.96
CA ALA A 740 -8.51 4.44 39.35
C ALA A 740 -8.79 3.08 38.65
N ARG A 741 -10.05 2.61 38.62
CA ARG A 741 -10.48 1.30 38.08
C ARG A 741 -9.77 0.08 38.70
N LYS A 742 -9.47 0.13 40.00
CA LYS A 742 -8.73 -0.91 40.74
C LYS A 742 -9.52 -1.49 41.93
N PHE A 743 -10.84 -1.48 41.86
CA PHE A 743 -11.73 -1.94 42.93
C PHE A 743 -12.31 -3.33 42.60
N ASP A 744 -12.08 -4.32 43.48
CA ASP A 744 -12.50 -5.72 43.29
C ASP A 744 -13.57 -6.13 44.33
N LEU A 745 -14.66 -6.74 43.87
CA LEU A 745 -15.74 -7.28 44.71
C LEU A 745 -15.51 -8.76 45.05
N ARG A 746 -15.75 -9.16 46.31
CA ARG A 746 -15.55 -10.54 46.80
C ARG A 746 -16.89 -11.21 47.04
N TYR A 747 -17.34 -11.99 46.07
CA TYR A 747 -18.61 -12.72 46.14
C TYR A 747 -18.44 -14.08 46.85
N GLU A 748 -18.96 -14.20 48.06
CA GLU A 748 -18.88 -15.40 48.91
C GLU A 748 -20.30 -15.92 49.29
N PRO A 749 -20.45 -17.19 49.70
CA PRO A 749 -21.70 -17.70 50.27
C PRO A 749 -22.02 -17.01 51.62
N LEU A 750 -23.18 -16.38 51.70
CA LEU A 750 -23.69 -15.64 52.86
C LEU A 750 -24.96 -16.31 53.40
N ASN A 751 -25.02 -16.56 54.72
CA ASN A 751 -26.25 -16.96 55.41
C ASN A 751 -27.22 -15.78 55.47
N PHE A 752 -28.25 -15.77 54.64
CA PHE A 752 -29.07 -14.57 54.43
C PHE A 752 -30.02 -14.25 55.59
N PRO A 753 -30.75 -15.23 56.18
CA PRO A 753 -31.58 -14.96 57.35
C PRO A 753 -30.77 -14.46 58.55
N GLU A 754 -29.66 -15.12 58.87
CA GLU A 754 -28.79 -14.74 59.99
C GLU A 754 -28.21 -13.33 59.82
N PHE A 755 -27.78 -13.01 58.60
CA PHE A 755 -27.31 -11.67 58.26
C PHE A 755 -28.36 -10.59 58.53
N ILE A 756 -29.62 -10.84 58.17
CA ILE A 756 -30.73 -9.91 58.40
C ILE A 756 -31.10 -9.84 59.88
N ASP A 757 -31.18 -10.97 60.57
CA ASP A 757 -31.48 -11.02 62.01
C ASP A 757 -30.45 -10.23 62.81
N HIS A 758 -29.17 -10.29 62.41
CA HIS A 758 -28.12 -9.48 63.01
C HIS A 758 -28.31 -7.97 62.78
N LEU A 759 -28.75 -7.54 61.59
CA LEU A 759 -29.06 -6.12 61.36
C LEU A 759 -30.30 -5.68 62.16
N VAL A 760 -31.33 -6.51 62.21
CA VAL A 760 -32.57 -6.22 62.94
C VAL A 760 -32.31 -6.06 64.43
N SER A 761 -31.48 -6.92 65.03
CA SER A 761 -31.17 -6.84 66.47
C SER A 761 -30.46 -5.54 66.85
N ILE A 762 -29.47 -5.12 66.05
CA ILE A 762 -28.72 -3.88 66.27
C ILE A 762 -29.64 -2.66 66.16
N TYR A 763 -30.42 -2.57 65.07
CA TYR A 763 -31.21 -1.37 64.80
C TYR A 763 -32.54 -1.31 65.57
N SER A 764 -33.06 -2.44 66.03
CA SER A 764 -34.16 -2.45 67.00
C SER A 764 -33.72 -1.80 68.31
N ALA A 765 -32.55 -2.18 68.83
CA ALA A 765 -32.00 -1.60 70.07
C ALA A 765 -31.69 -0.10 69.91
N LEU A 766 -31.01 0.30 68.83
CA LEU A 766 -30.68 1.71 68.57
C LEU A 766 -31.93 2.59 68.37
N SER A 767 -32.99 2.05 67.78
CA SER A 767 -34.26 2.77 67.59
C SER A 767 -35.02 2.90 68.90
N GLU A 768 -35.06 1.85 69.72
CA GLU A 768 -35.67 1.88 71.07
C GLU A 768 -34.98 2.88 71.99
N ASP A 769 -33.65 2.96 71.98
CA ASP A 769 -32.88 3.96 72.74
C ASP A 769 -33.26 5.42 72.36
N LYS A 770 -33.74 5.64 71.14
CA LYS A 770 -34.27 6.94 70.66
C LYS A 770 -35.79 7.09 70.78
N GLY A 771 -36.50 6.09 71.29
CA GLY A 771 -37.96 6.09 71.37
C GLY A 771 -38.70 5.91 70.03
N LEU A 772 -38.03 5.34 69.03
CA LEU A 772 -38.58 5.06 67.69
C LEU A 772 -39.07 3.61 67.58
N LEU A 773 -40.15 3.38 66.83
CA LEU A 773 -40.63 2.03 66.51
C LEU A 773 -39.85 1.45 65.32
N PHE A 774 -39.15 0.33 65.50
CA PHE A 774 -38.49 -0.39 64.39
C PHE A 774 -39.30 -1.62 63.97
N ARG A 775 -39.59 -1.76 62.67
CA ARG A 775 -40.31 -2.94 62.12
C ARG A 775 -39.54 -3.57 60.97
N CYS A 776 -39.33 -4.89 61.04
CA CYS A 776 -38.84 -5.66 59.89
C CYS A 776 -40.01 -6.37 59.20
N GLN A 777 -40.14 -6.21 57.88
CA GLN A 777 -41.17 -6.83 57.05
C GLN A 777 -40.51 -7.69 55.96
N ILE A 778 -40.58 -9.02 56.10
CA ILE A 778 -40.11 -9.96 55.08
C ILE A 778 -41.32 -10.37 54.24
N ALA A 779 -41.36 -9.94 52.97
CA ALA A 779 -42.51 -10.13 52.08
C ALA A 779 -42.56 -11.52 51.42
N ASP A 780 -41.40 -12.11 51.13
CA ASP A 780 -41.23 -13.45 50.53
C ASP A 780 -40.17 -14.23 51.34
N PRO A 781 -40.26 -15.57 51.46
CA PRO A 781 -39.32 -16.36 52.25
C PRO A 781 -37.88 -16.21 51.74
N LEU A 782 -36.96 -15.84 52.65
CA LEU A 782 -35.55 -15.63 52.30
C LEU A 782 -34.85 -16.98 52.07
N PRO A 783 -34.01 -17.11 51.02
CA PRO A 783 -33.16 -18.29 50.84
C PRO A 783 -32.14 -18.42 51.98
N GLN A 784 -31.76 -19.65 52.35
CA GLN A 784 -30.80 -19.90 53.44
C GLN A 784 -29.41 -19.33 53.13
N LYS A 785 -28.89 -19.57 51.92
CA LYS A 785 -27.60 -19.04 51.47
C LYS A 785 -27.74 -18.30 50.15
N ILE A 786 -27.11 -17.13 50.06
CA ILE A 786 -27.00 -16.35 48.83
C ILE A 786 -25.54 -16.12 48.46
N ARG A 787 -25.25 -15.82 47.20
CA ARG A 787 -23.93 -15.36 46.77
C ARG A 787 -23.89 -13.84 46.74
N GLY A 788 -23.00 -13.24 47.52
CA GLY A 788 -22.87 -11.79 47.62
C GLY A 788 -21.57 -11.38 48.31
N ASP A 789 -21.20 -10.11 48.20
CA ASP A 789 -20.14 -9.54 49.04
C ASP A 789 -20.76 -9.06 50.35
N GLU A 790 -20.77 -9.92 51.37
CA GLU A 790 -21.39 -9.62 52.67
C GLU A 790 -20.91 -8.29 53.23
N LYS A 791 -19.60 -8.00 53.17
CA LYS A 791 -19.01 -6.78 53.73
C LYS A 791 -19.61 -5.55 53.06
N ARG A 792 -19.70 -5.54 51.72
CA ARG A 792 -20.22 -4.39 50.97
C ARG A 792 -21.74 -4.25 51.08
N ILE A 793 -22.48 -5.35 51.08
CA ILE A 793 -23.94 -5.35 51.32
C ILE A 793 -24.22 -4.81 52.73
N ARG A 794 -23.48 -5.27 53.74
CA ARG A 794 -23.57 -4.77 55.12
C ARG A 794 -23.29 -3.26 55.19
N GLN A 795 -22.25 -2.79 54.52
CA GLN A 795 -21.87 -1.37 54.48
C GLN A 795 -22.99 -0.50 53.90
N VAL A 796 -23.59 -0.90 52.77
CA VAL A 796 -24.72 -0.18 52.17
C VAL A 796 -25.92 -0.13 53.13
N LEU A 797 -26.32 -1.26 53.70
CA LEU A 797 -27.50 -1.33 54.57
C LEU A 797 -27.29 -0.59 55.89
N ILE A 798 -26.10 -0.71 56.51
CA ILE A 798 -25.75 0.04 57.72
C ILE A 798 -25.79 1.54 57.45
N ASN A 799 -25.25 2.02 56.34
CA ASN A 799 -25.27 3.44 56.01
C ASN A 799 -26.71 3.98 55.87
N LEU A 800 -27.59 3.23 55.23
CA LEU A 800 -28.98 3.63 55.04
C LEU A 800 -29.80 3.55 56.34
N LEU A 801 -29.64 2.48 57.13
CA LEU A 801 -30.34 2.29 58.40
C LEU A 801 -29.86 3.29 59.47
N ASN A 802 -28.56 3.57 59.54
CA ASN A 802 -28.03 4.62 60.41
C ASN A 802 -28.59 5.99 60.04
N ASN A 803 -28.70 6.31 58.74
CA ASN A 803 -29.32 7.56 58.31
C ASN A 803 -30.80 7.62 58.72
N ALA A 804 -31.56 6.54 58.56
CA ALA A 804 -32.96 6.48 58.99
C ALA A 804 -33.11 6.74 60.51
N VAL A 805 -32.29 6.09 61.34
CA VAL A 805 -32.29 6.31 62.81
C VAL A 805 -31.77 7.70 63.18
N LYS A 806 -30.84 8.25 62.40
CA LYS A 806 -30.25 9.57 62.65
C LYS A 806 -31.25 10.70 62.41
N PHE A 807 -32.00 10.64 61.30
CA PHE A 807 -32.88 11.73 60.81
C PHE A 807 -34.36 11.56 61.16
N THR A 808 -34.73 10.49 61.87
CA THR A 808 -36.08 10.33 62.44
C THR A 808 -36.03 10.68 63.92
N SER A 809 -36.78 11.71 64.33
CA SER A 809 -36.84 12.13 65.74
C SER A 809 -37.99 11.45 66.50
N THR A 810 -39.14 11.26 65.85
CA THR A 810 -40.33 10.60 66.39
C THR A 810 -41.03 9.85 65.27
N GLY A 811 -41.51 8.63 65.51
CA GLY A 811 -42.23 7.84 64.51
C GLY A 811 -41.74 6.40 64.41
N GLU A 812 -41.80 5.83 63.21
CA GLU A 812 -41.32 4.48 62.92
C GLU A 812 -40.31 4.42 61.76
N ILE A 813 -39.48 3.37 61.80
CA ILE A 813 -38.54 2.97 60.76
C ILE A 813 -38.90 1.54 60.33
N VAL A 814 -39.11 1.32 59.05
CA VAL A 814 -39.48 0.02 58.49
C VAL A 814 -38.40 -0.47 57.53
N LEU A 815 -37.80 -1.63 57.85
CA LEU A 815 -36.96 -2.38 56.91
C LEU A 815 -37.84 -3.43 56.22
N ARG A 816 -38.15 -3.22 54.93
CA ARG A 816 -38.89 -4.17 54.12
C ARG A 816 -37.96 -4.91 53.17
N ILE A 817 -38.05 -6.23 53.15
CA ILE A 817 -37.21 -7.10 52.33
C ILE A 817 -38.10 -7.95 51.44
N ASN A 818 -37.80 -7.93 50.14
CA ASN A 818 -38.46 -8.75 49.13
C ASN A 818 -37.39 -9.53 48.35
N TYR A 819 -37.60 -10.82 48.11
CA TYR A 819 -36.69 -11.67 47.36
C TYR A 819 -37.43 -12.42 46.24
N ARG A 820 -37.19 -12.03 44.99
CA ARG A 820 -37.82 -12.66 43.81
C ARG A 820 -36.82 -12.79 42.68
N SER A 821 -36.86 -13.95 41.99
CA SER A 821 -36.02 -14.21 40.81
C SER A 821 -34.55 -13.87 41.04
N GLU A 822 -34.00 -14.29 42.18
CA GLU A 822 -32.61 -14.04 42.59
C GLU A 822 -32.25 -12.58 42.90
N VAL A 823 -33.23 -11.67 42.89
CA VAL A 823 -33.03 -10.25 43.24
C VAL A 823 -33.59 -9.98 44.63
N ALA A 824 -32.73 -9.47 45.52
CA ALA A 824 -33.12 -8.95 46.82
C ALA A 824 -33.39 -7.45 46.71
N THR A 825 -34.57 -7.02 47.15
CA THR A 825 -34.97 -5.62 47.27
C THR A 825 -35.07 -5.26 48.74
N PHE A 826 -34.23 -4.34 49.19
CA PHE A 826 -34.25 -3.76 50.53
C PHE A 826 -34.87 -2.37 50.46
N GLN A 827 -35.95 -2.14 51.19
CA GLN A 827 -36.54 -0.81 51.34
C GLN A 827 -36.39 -0.36 52.79
N ILE A 828 -35.72 0.77 53.00
CA ILE A 828 -35.60 1.44 54.28
C ILE A 828 -36.55 2.62 54.23
N ILE A 829 -37.62 2.55 55.02
CA ILE A 829 -38.67 3.56 55.10
C ILE A 829 -38.55 4.25 56.45
N ASP A 830 -38.36 5.57 56.42
CA ASP A 830 -38.34 6.41 57.61
C ASP A 830 -39.51 7.40 57.60
N SER A 831 -39.96 7.80 58.78
CA SER A 831 -40.99 8.83 58.98
C SER A 831 -40.40 10.17 59.42
N GLY A 832 -39.12 10.41 59.07
CA GLY A 832 -38.39 11.60 59.45
C GLY A 832 -38.79 12.85 58.66
N GLU A 833 -37.90 13.84 58.65
CA GLU A 833 -38.18 15.17 58.07
C GLU A 833 -38.30 15.18 56.54
N GLY A 834 -37.95 14.07 55.87
CA GLY A 834 -37.96 13.95 54.42
C GLY A 834 -36.94 14.86 53.72
N ILE A 835 -36.81 14.70 52.41
CA ILE A 835 -35.83 15.37 51.55
C ILE A 835 -36.60 16.17 50.49
N GLU A 836 -36.22 17.44 50.29
CA GLU A 836 -36.80 18.26 49.22
C GLU A 836 -36.44 17.71 47.84
N THR A 837 -37.38 17.77 46.89
CA THR A 837 -37.21 17.20 45.55
C THR A 837 -35.96 17.74 44.83
N GLN A 838 -35.63 19.02 45.03
CA GLN A 838 -34.42 19.66 44.47
C GLN A 838 -33.11 19.09 45.03
N ASN A 839 -33.13 18.52 46.24
CA ASN A 839 -31.94 18.03 46.93
C ASN A 839 -31.72 16.53 46.74
N ILE A 840 -32.65 15.81 46.10
CA ILE A 840 -32.58 14.34 45.93
C ILE A 840 -31.35 13.91 45.12
N GLU A 841 -30.95 14.68 44.11
CA GLU A 841 -29.74 14.36 43.34
C GLU A 841 -28.47 14.75 44.09
N GLU A 842 -28.51 15.83 44.88
CA GLU A 842 -27.35 16.37 45.58
C GLU A 842 -26.88 15.50 46.75
N ILE A 843 -27.77 14.76 47.42
CA ILE A 843 -27.37 13.89 48.57
C ILE A 843 -26.43 12.74 48.18
N PHE A 844 -26.34 12.41 46.89
CA PHE A 844 -25.43 11.38 46.37
C PHE A 844 -24.10 11.95 45.87
N LEU A 845 -23.89 13.27 45.95
CA LEU A 845 -22.61 13.89 45.62
C LEU A 845 -21.64 13.83 46.81
N PRO A 846 -20.35 13.57 46.57
CA PRO A 846 -19.36 13.44 47.64
C PRO A 846 -19.18 14.75 48.41
N PHE A 847 -19.06 14.64 49.74
CA PHE A 847 -18.84 15.76 50.68
C PHE A 847 -20.01 16.75 50.81
N ILE A 848 -21.15 16.51 50.15
CA ILE A 848 -22.34 17.35 50.29
C ILE A 848 -23.09 16.97 51.56
N ARG A 849 -23.47 18.00 52.34
CA ARG A 849 -24.34 17.88 53.52
C ARG A 849 -25.45 18.91 53.38
N LEU A 850 -26.70 18.46 53.45
CA LEU A 850 -27.84 19.37 53.48
C LEU A 850 -27.86 20.09 54.84
N SER A 851 -27.69 21.40 54.82
CA SER A 851 -27.65 22.23 56.03
C SER A 851 -29.08 22.51 56.50
N GLN A 852 -29.44 22.08 57.71
CA GLN A 852 -30.68 22.51 58.36
C GLN A 852 -30.44 23.64 59.38
N SER A 853 -31.39 24.58 59.39
CA SER A 853 -31.38 25.87 60.08
C SER A 853 -31.69 25.80 61.58
N THR A 854 -31.32 24.72 62.27
CA THR A 854 -31.54 24.55 63.72
C THR A 854 -30.36 23.89 64.42
N GLY A 855 -29.40 24.71 64.84
CA GLY A 855 -28.68 24.64 66.13
C GLY A 855 -27.79 23.45 66.52
N ASN A 856 -28.00 22.22 66.04
CA ASN A 856 -27.22 21.05 66.43
C ASN A 856 -26.62 20.38 65.19
N ALA A 857 -25.38 20.71 64.86
CA ALA A 857 -24.64 20.08 63.77
C ALA A 857 -24.44 18.59 64.09
N VAL A 858 -25.14 17.71 63.37
CA VAL A 858 -25.06 16.26 63.59
C VAL A 858 -23.93 15.65 62.74
N ASP A 859 -22.87 15.19 63.40
CA ASP A 859 -21.62 14.68 62.81
C ASP A 859 -21.79 13.59 61.73
N GLY A 860 -20.98 13.64 60.67
CA GLY A 860 -20.87 12.61 59.63
C GLY A 860 -20.21 13.12 58.33
N SER A 861 -19.39 12.33 57.65
CA SER A 861 -18.47 12.79 56.57
C SER A 861 -19.11 13.34 55.29
N GLY A 862 -20.37 13.00 54.98
CA GLY A 862 -20.99 13.29 53.69
C GLY A 862 -20.57 12.33 52.56
N LEU A 863 -19.96 11.19 52.89
CA LEU A 863 -19.52 10.18 51.92
C LEU A 863 -20.41 8.93 51.87
N GLY A 864 -21.15 8.63 52.94
CA GLY A 864 -21.87 7.35 53.09
C GLY A 864 -22.91 7.06 51.99
N LEU A 865 -23.69 8.05 51.56
CA LEU A 865 -24.69 7.86 50.50
C LEU A 865 -24.04 7.72 49.11
N THR A 866 -23.02 8.53 48.83
CA THR A 866 -22.20 8.46 47.62
C THR A 866 -21.56 7.09 47.45
N ILE A 867 -20.93 6.58 48.52
CA ILE A 867 -20.33 5.24 48.55
C ILE A 867 -21.40 4.16 48.39
N SER A 868 -22.54 4.30 49.07
CA SER A 868 -23.63 3.32 48.96
C SER A 868 -24.18 3.21 47.53
N LYS A 869 -24.29 4.35 46.82
CA LYS A 869 -24.69 4.38 45.40
C LYS A 869 -23.65 3.70 44.51
N ILE A 870 -22.39 4.09 44.63
CA ILE A 870 -21.29 3.53 43.82
C ILE A 870 -21.14 2.02 44.07
N LEU A 871 -21.16 1.56 45.32
CA LEU A 871 -21.07 0.12 45.66
C LEU A 871 -22.27 -0.67 45.10
N THR A 872 -23.48 -0.10 45.18
CA THR A 872 -24.68 -0.73 44.63
C THR A 872 -24.60 -0.87 43.11
N GLU A 873 -24.15 0.17 42.40
CA GLU A 873 -23.94 0.15 40.94
C GLU A 873 -22.82 -0.83 40.54
N LEU A 874 -21.71 -0.88 41.28
CA LEU A 874 -20.62 -1.83 41.04
C LEU A 874 -21.04 -3.30 41.26
N MET A 875 -21.94 -3.56 42.20
CA MET A 875 -22.57 -4.87 42.40
C MET A 875 -23.63 -5.20 41.33
N GLY A 876 -23.80 -4.34 40.31
CA GLY A 876 -24.80 -4.52 39.25
C GLY A 876 -26.24 -4.27 39.69
N GLY A 877 -26.42 -3.56 40.81
CA GLY A 877 -27.71 -3.21 41.39
C GLY A 877 -28.09 -1.74 41.20
N GLU A 878 -29.16 -1.33 41.88
CA GLU A 878 -29.69 0.03 41.81
C GLU A 878 -30.08 0.55 43.20
N LEU A 879 -29.68 1.78 43.54
CA LEU A 879 -30.11 2.51 44.74
C LEU A 879 -30.96 3.72 44.32
N THR A 880 -32.21 3.75 44.76
CA THR A 880 -33.17 4.84 44.48
C THR A 880 -33.72 5.41 45.78
N VAL A 881 -34.16 6.66 45.74
CA VAL A 881 -34.82 7.32 46.87
C VAL A 881 -36.11 7.98 46.40
N SER A 882 -37.16 7.84 47.20
CA SER A 882 -38.42 8.58 47.06
C SER A 882 -38.70 9.25 48.40
N SER A 883 -38.79 10.57 48.44
CA SER A 883 -38.95 11.32 49.67
C SER A 883 -39.83 12.55 49.46
N GLU A 884 -40.59 12.93 50.48
CA GLU A 884 -41.39 14.16 50.52
C GLU A 884 -41.13 14.87 51.85
N LYS A 885 -40.77 16.16 51.79
CA LYS A 885 -40.46 16.95 52.98
C LYS A 885 -41.64 16.92 53.98
N GLY A 886 -41.33 16.56 55.23
CA GLY A 886 -42.27 16.44 56.34
C GLY A 886 -43.04 15.12 56.43
N LYS A 887 -42.86 14.18 55.47
CA LYS A 887 -43.52 12.86 55.49
C LYS A 887 -42.55 11.67 55.64
N GLY A 888 -41.24 11.91 55.46
CA GLY A 888 -40.20 10.87 55.54
C GLY A 888 -39.64 10.44 54.18
N SER A 889 -38.75 9.45 54.18
CA SER A 889 -38.06 8.96 52.98
C SER A 889 -38.11 7.45 52.81
N ILE A 890 -38.00 7.00 51.56
CA ILE A 890 -37.92 5.59 51.19
C ILE A 890 -36.67 5.39 50.34
N PHE A 891 -35.67 4.72 50.89
CA PHE A 891 -34.49 4.27 50.14
C PHE A 891 -34.69 2.82 49.70
N THR A 892 -34.61 2.55 48.39
CA THR A 892 -34.77 1.23 47.80
C THR A 892 -33.47 0.77 47.13
N VAL A 893 -32.90 -0.32 47.64
CA VAL A 893 -31.72 -1.01 47.09
C VAL A 893 -32.16 -2.30 46.43
N ARG A 894 -31.80 -2.50 45.16
CA ARG A 894 -32.02 -3.74 44.41
C ARG A 894 -30.67 -4.38 44.09
N LEU A 895 -30.46 -5.63 44.50
CA LEU A 895 -29.22 -6.38 44.27
C LEU A 895 -29.52 -7.78 43.74
N LEU A 896 -28.76 -8.24 42.74
CA LEU A 896 -28.77 -9.63 42.30
C LEU A 896 -27.99 -10.47 43.31
N LEU A 897 -28.68 -11.28 44.10
CA LEU A 897 -28.13 -12.15 45.15
C LEU A 897 -28.57 -13.60 44.88
N PRO A 898 -27.84 -14.35 44.02
CA PRO A 898 -28.23 -15.70 43.60
C PRO A 898 -28.36 -16.67 44.78
N ASN A 899 -29.40 -17.50 44.78
CA ASN A 899 -29.64 -18.51 45.80
C ASN A 899 -28.70 -19.72 45.61
N LEU A 900 -27.93 -20.08 46.64
CA LEU A 900 -27.03 -21.23 46.65
C LEU A 900 -27.75 -22.44 47.27
N LYS A 901 -28.39 -23.26 46.43
CA LYS A 901 -29.30 -24.33 46.87
C LYS A 901 -28.64 -25.60 47.44
N ASP A 902 -27.33 -25.79 47.30
CA ASP A 902 -26.65 -27.03 47.72
C ASP A 902 -25.24 -26.77 48.28
N VAL A 903 -25.14 -26.18 49.48
CA VAL A 903 -23.87 -26.09 50.22
C VAL A 903 -24.04 -26.74 51.59
N ILE A 904 -23.56 -27.98 51.69
CA ILE A 904 -23.45 -28.78 52.93
C ILE A 904 -22.73 -27.94 53.99
N ASP A 905 -23.32 -27.84 55.19
CA ASP A 905 -22.71 -27.15 56.32
C ASP A 905 -21.40 -27.84 56.73
N ILE A 906 -20.34 -27.06 56.80
CA ILE A 906 -19.09 -27.41 57.47
C ILE A 906 -19.26 -26.89 58.91
N PRO A 907 -19.13 -27.70 59.96
CA PRO A 907 -19.35 -27.26 61.33
C PRO A 907 -18.42 -26.09 61.71
N GLU A 908 -18.94 -25.13 62.47
CA GLU A 908 -18.15 -24.08 63.12
C GLU A 908 -17.04 -24.71 63.98
N GLU A 909 -15.78 -24.36 63.70
CA GLU A 909 -14.62 -24.93 64.39
C GLU A 909 -14.50 -24.40 65.83
N GLU A 910 -14.47 -25.33 66.78
CA GLU A 910 -14.34 -25.14 68.23
C GLU A 910 -13.01 -24.44 68.62
N ASN A 911 -12.97 -23.82 69.81
CA ASN A 911 -11.79 -23.10 70.33
C ASN A 911 -10.56 -24.01 70.48
N ILE A 912 -9.50 -23.71 69.72
CA ILE A 912 -8.20 -24.41 69.75
C ILE A 912 -7.40 -23.97 70.99
N VAL A 913 -6.96 -24.93 71.81
CA VAL A 913 -6.20 -24.69 73.05
C VAL A 913 -4.74 -25.19 72.99
N GLY A 914 -4.33 -25.86 71.92
CA GLY A 914 -2.97 -26.35 71.71
C GLY A 914 -2.88 -27.34 70.55
N PHE A 915 -1.74 -28.01 70.33
CA PHE A 915 -1.58 -29.05 69.29
C PHE A 915 -0.87 -30.31 69.82
N GLN A 916 -1.14 -31.47 69.22
CA GLN A 916 -0.46 -32.73 69.51
C GLN A 916 0.87 -32.84 68.76
N GLY A 917 1.92 -33.33 69.43
CA GLY A 917 3.20 -33.68 68.80
C GLY A 917 4.42 -32.97 69.41
N LYS A 918 5.54 -32.98 68.68
CA LYS A 918 6.76 -32.26 69.08
C LYS A 918 6.55 -30.74 68.97
N THR A 919 7.11 -29.98 69.92
CA THR A 919 7.12 -28.52 69.91
C THR A 919 7.67 -28.00 68.58
N ARG A 920 6.92 -27.12 67.92
CA ARG A 920 7.33 -26.50 66.64
C ARG A 920 7.98 -25.15 66.89
N LYS A 921 9.10 -24.92 66.22
CA LYS A 921 9.87 -23.67 66.25
C LYS A 921 9.41 -22.73 65.13
N ILE A 922 8.94 -21.54 65.47
CA ILE A 922 8.53 -20.52 64.50
C ILE A 922 9.42 -19.30 64.65
N LEU A 923 10.00 -18.83 63.55
CA LEU A 923 10.74 -17.56 63.52
C LEU A 923 9.84 -16.47 62.93
N VAL A 924 9.61 -15.40 63.68
CA VAL A 924 8.82 -14.24 63.27
C VAL A 924 9.75 -13.10 62.91
N VAL A 925 9.71 -12.67 61.66
CA VAL A 925 10.60 -11.65 61.09
C VAL A 925 9.74 -10.49 60.61
N ASP A 926 9.87 -9.34 61.25
CA ASP A 926 9.12 -8.12 60.97
C ASP A 926 9.96 -6.96 61.54
N ASP A 927 9.94 -5.75 60.99
CA ASP A 927 10.73 -4.63 61.55
C ASP A 927 9.97 -3.88 62.66
N GLN A 928 8.66 -4.03 62.76
CA GLN A 928 7.84 -3.43 63.81
C GLN A 928 7.74 -4.31 65.06
N TYR A 929 8.19 -3.76 66.19
CA TYR A 929 8.22 -4.46 67.48
C TYR A 929 6.84 -4.94 67.94
N GLU A 930 5.83 -4.09 67.75
CA GLU A 930 4.44 -4.35 68.13
C GLU A 930 3.85 -5.54 67.38
N GLN A 931 4.14 -5.65 66.08
CA GLN A 931 3.63 -6.74 65.24
C GLN A 931 4.29 -8.08 65.57
N ARG A 932 5.62 -8.08 65.82
CA ARG A 932 6.33 -9.26 66.32
C ARG A 932 5.74 -9.76 67.63
N ASN A 933 5.59 -8.84 68.59
CA ASN A 933 5.07 -9.19 69.91
C ASN A 933 3.62 -9.70 69.88
N LEU A 934 2.78 -9.14 69.01
CA LEU A 934 1.42 -9.64 68.81
C LEU A 934 1.44 -11.12 68.40
N ILE A 935 2.20 -11.49 67.38
CA ILE A 935 2.27 -12.88 66.90
C ILE A 935 2.82 -13.83 67.98
N VAL A 936 3.84 -13.39 68.73
CA VAL A 936 4.40 -14.15 69.85
C VAL A 936 3.36 -14.38 70.95
N SER A 937 2.62 -13.34 71.33
CA SER A 937 1.58 -13.42 72.35
C SER A 937 0.42 -14.32 71.94
N LEU A 938 0.16 -14.46 70.63
CA LEU A 938 -0.89 -15.32 70.09
C LEU A 938 -0.46 -16.79 69.99
N LEU A 939 0.78 -17.06 69.56
CA LEU A 939 1.25 -18.43 69.32
C LEU A 939 1.89 -19.08 70.56
N GLY A 940 2.48 -18.29 71.46
CA GLY A 940 3.11 -18.79 72.69
C GLY A 940 2.17 -19.63 73.58
N PRO A 941 0.95 -19.16 73.92
CA PRO A 941 -0.01 -19.90 74.74
C PRO A 941 -0.47 -21.24 74.13
N LEU A 942 -0.36 -21.42 72.81
CA LEU A 942 -0.75 -22.65 72.10
C LEU A 942 0.35 -23.72 72.09
N GLY A 943 1.52 -23.44 72.69
CA GLY A 943 2.64 -24.37 72.82
C GLY A 943 3.71 -24.28 71.73
N PHE A 944 3.72 -23.22 70.91
CA PHE A 944 4.79 -22.98 69.93
C PHE A 944 6.04 -22.37 70.59
N HIS A 945 7.23 -22.74 70.10
CA HIS A 945 8.48 -22.07 70.47
C HIS A 945 8.75 -20.96 69.45
N VAL A 946 8.46 -19.71 69.81
CA VAL A 946 8.52 -18.58 68.89
C VAL A 946 9.73 -17.71 69.21
N GLU A 947 10.56 -17.44 68.20
CA GLU A 947 11.63 -16.43 68.29
C GLU A 947 11.39 -15.29 67.30
N ASN A 948 12.00 -14.14 67.60
CA ASN A 948 11.75 -12.88 66.89
C ASN A 948 13.03 -12.43 66.18
N SER A 949 12.88 -11.83 65.00
CA SER A 949 13.93 -11.16 64.25
C SER A 949 13.44 -9.80 63.76
N GLU A 950 14.24 -8.77 63.90
CA GLU A 950 13.89 -7.38 63.56
C GLU A 950 14.24 -6.98 62.12
N SER A 951 14.98 -7.84 61.41
CA SER A 951 15.40 -7.60 60.02
C SER A 951 15.63 -8.91 59.26
N GLY A 952 15.71 -8.79 57.93
CA GLY A 952 16.06 -9.90 57.04
C GLY A 952 17.50 -10.41 57.27
N GLU A 953 18.44 -9.51 57.55
CA GLU A 953 19.83 -9.85 57.87
C GLU A 953 19.93 -10.65 59.19
N GLN A 954 19.20 -10.23 60.22
CA GLN A 954 19.14 -10.96 61.48
C GLN A 954 18.40 -12.29 61.32
N CYS A 955 17.43 -12.39 60.40
CA CYS A 955 16.80 -13.66 60.07
C CYS A 955 17.83 -14.63 59.49
N LEU A 956 18.60 -14.19 58.50
CA LEU A 956 19.62 -15.02 57.86
C LEU A 956 20.70 -15.49 58.84
N SER A 957 21.08 -14.66 59.82
CA SER A 957 22.08 -15.03 60.83
C SER A 957 21.53 -15.99 61.88
N LYS A 958 20.24 -15.91 62.24
CA LYS A 958 19.60 -16.76 63.26
C LYS A 958 19.17 -18.14 62.75
N VAL A 959 18.83 -18.27 61.47
CA VAL A 959 18.32 -19.53 60.89
C VAL A 959 19.27 -20.74 61.09
N PRO A 960 20.60 -20.62 60.90
CA PRO A 960 21.54 -21.72 61.15
C PRO A 960 21.50 -22.27 62.59
N ASP A 961 21.37 -21.39 63.58
CA ASP A 961 21.43 -21.75 65.01
C ASP A 961 20.06 -22.18 65.55
N PHE A 962 19.00 -21.45 65.19
CA PHE A 962 17.65 -21.69 65.70
C PHE A 962 16.99 -22.91 65.04
N MET A 963 17.27 -23.15 63.75
CA MET A 963 16.66 -24.18 62.90
C MET A 963 15.12 -24.17 62.98
N PRO A 964 14.45 -23.12 62.47
CA PRO A 964 12.99 -23.01 62.54
C PRO A 964 12.28 -24.06 61.69
N ASP A 965 11.14 -24.56 62.18
CA ASP A 965 10.22 -25.38 61.40
C ASP A 965 9.40 -24.55 60.41
N LEU A 966 9.20 -23.25 60.66
CA LEU A 966 8.51 -22.31 59.78
C LEU A 966 8.96 -20.86 60.05
N ILE A 967 8.97 -20.03 59.00
CA ILE A 967 9.29 -18.60 59.09
C ILE A 967 8.06 -17.78 58.68
N LEU A 968 7.63 -16.87 59.56
CA LEU A 968 6.68 -15.80 59.25
C LEU A 968 7.48 -14.55 58.91
N LEU A 969 7.39 -14.07 57.68
CA LEU A 969 8.31 -13.06 57.14
C LEU A 969 7.56 -11.85 56.59
N ASP A 970 7.81 -10.67 57.13
CA ASP A 970 7.26 -9.43 56.58
C ASP A 970 7.92 -9.07 55.24
N LEU A 971 7.10 -8.58 54.31
CA LEU A 971 7.57 -8.21 52.97
C LEU A 971 8.30 -6.86 52.98
N ALA A 972 7.77 -5.88 53.72
CA ALA A 972 8.22 -4.50 53.72
C ALA A 972 9.02 -4.17 54.97
N MET A 973 10.27 -4.64 55.02
CA MET A 973 11.21 -4.35 56.11
C MET A 973 12.30 -3.38 55.66
N SER A 974 12.78 -2.54 56.56
CA SER A 974 14.00 -1.73 56.34
C SER A 974 15.26 -2.60 56.22
N GLY A 975 16.16 -2.26 55.29
CA GLY A 975 17.34 -3.08 54.98
C GLY A 975 17.03 -4.18 53.96
N LEU A 976 17.31 -5.45 54.31
CA LEU A 976 17.01 -6.58 53.45
C LEU A 976 15.51 -6.88 53.43
N CYS A 977 14.87 -6.65 52.29
CA CYS A 977 13.43 -6.86 52.15
C CYS A 977 13.04 -8.35 52.23
N GLY A 978 11.77 -8.64 52.54
CA GLY A 978 11.30 -10.01 52.74
C GLY A 978 11.43 -10.92 51.52
N ILE A 979 11.24 -10.39 50.31
CA ILE A 979 11.41 -11.15 49.06
C ILE A 979 12.87 -11.59 48.89
N GLU A 980 13.80 -10.68 49.12
CA GLU A 980 15.23 -10.94 49.00
C GLU A 980 15.72 -11.88 50.11
N THR A 981 15.20 -11.73 51.33
CA THR A 981 15.45 -12.64 52.45
C THR A 981 14.99 -14.07 52.12
N ALA A 982 13.78 -14.23 51.58
CA ALA A 982 13.27 -15.54 51.16
C ALA A 982 14.12 -16.15 50.04
N ARG A 983 14.53 -15.35 49.05
CA ARG A 983 15.41 -15.78 47.96
C ARG A 983 16.76 -16.28 48.49
N GLN A 984 17.40 -15.52 49.38
CA GLN A 984 18.70 -15.90 49.96
C GLN A 984 18.60 -17.16 50.83
N LEU A 985 17.53 -17.33 51.61
CA LEU A 985 17.27 -18.57 52.34
C LEU A 985 17.16 -19.78 51.42
N ARG A 986 16.50 -19.62 50.26
CA ARG A 986 16.36 -20.69 49.25
C ARG A 986 17.67 -20.97 48.53
N GLU A 987 18.46 -19.95 48.20
CA GLU A 987 19.80 -20.10 47.62
C GLU A 987 20.77 -20.83 48.56
N GLN A 988 20.62 -20.64 49.88
CA GLN A 988 21.34 -21.38 50.91
C GLN A 988 20.77 -22.79 51.19
N ASN A 989 19.86 -23.29 50.33
CA ASN A 989 19.22 -24.61 50.40
C ASN A 989 18.33 -24.88 51.63
N TYR A 990 17.88 -23.84 52.35
CA TYR A 990 16.88 -24.02 53.40
C TYR A 990 15.48 -24.29 52.83
N ARG A 991 14.79 -25.32 53.34
CA ARG A 991 13.51 -25.82 52.79
C ARG A 991 12.30 -25.67 53.72
N MET A 992 12.45 -25.10 54.91
CA MET A 992 11.30 -24.86 55.79
C MET A 992 10.27 -23.92 55.11
N PRO A 993 8.97 -24.10 55.39
CA PRO A 993 7.94 -23.20 54.89
C PRO A 993 8.20 -21.74 55.27
N ILE A 994 8.08 -20.85 54.29
CA ILE A 994 8.11 -19.40 54.51
C ILE A 994 6.72 -18.86 54.15
N ILE A 995 6.03 -18.27 55.13
CA ILE A 995 4.76 -17.58 54.91
C ILE A 995 5.02 -16.09 54.98
N VAL A 996 4.73 -15.39 53.89
CA VAL A 996 4.96 -13.94 53.80
C VAL A 996 3.76 -13.17 54.33
N LEU A 997 4.03 -12.15 55.15
CA LEU A 997 3.06 -11.21 55.69
C LEU A 997 3.16 -9.91 54.90
N SER A 998 2.03 -9.32 54.46
CA SER A 998 2.06 -8.06 53.69
C SER A 998 0.88 -7.15 54.03
N ALA A 999 1.13 -5.85 54.09
CA ALA A 999 0.11 -4.81 54.25
C ALA A 999 -0.70 -4.56 52.96
N ASN A 1000 -0.22 -5.00 51.80
CA ASN A 1000 -0.88 -4.87 50.50
C ASN A 1000 -1.13 -6.25 49.88
N ALA A 1001 -2.39 -6.58 49.65
CA ALA A 1001 -2.82 -7.86 49.06
C ALA A 1001 -2.86 -7.82 47.51
N TYR A 1002 -1.97 -7.05 46.88
CA TYR A 1002 -1.96 -6.97 45.41
C TYR A 1002 -1.54 -8.34 44.81
N PRO A 1003 -2.21 -8.80 43.73
CA PRO A 1003 -1.85 -10.06 43.07
C PRO A 1003 -0.39 -10.12 42.61
N SER A 1004 0.21 -8.98 42.27
CA SER A 1004 1.63 -8.85 41.89
C SER A 1004 2.59 -9.22 43.02
N ASP A 1005 2.29 -8.81 44.24
CA ASP A 1005 3.17 -9.01 45.40
C ASP A 1005 3.15 -10.47 45.83
N ARG A 1006 1.96 -11.09 45.78
CA ARG A 1006 1.80 -12.55 45.97
C ARG A 1006 2.59 -13.35 44.93
N GLN A 1007 2.52 -12.96 43.66
CA GLN A 1007 3.30 -13.63 42.59
C GLN A 1007 4.81 -13.45 42.79
N ALA A 1008 5.27 -12.27 43.19
CA ALA A 1008 6.68 -12.00 43.45
C ALA A 1008 7.21 -12.83 44.64
N ALA A 1009 6.45 -12.90 45.74
CA ALA A 1009 6.81 -13.70 46.91
C ALA A 1009 6.88 -15.21 46.60
N ILE A 1010 5.90 -15.75 45.87
CA ILE A 1010 5.93 -17.17 45.47
C ILE A 1010 7.11 -17.44 44.53
N LYS A 1011 7.39 -16.56 43.57
CA LYS A 1011 8.56 -16.69 42.67
C LYS A 1011 9.90 -16.65 43.43
N ALA A 1012 9.98 -15.90 44.52
CA ALA A 1012 11.15 -15.85 45.39
C ALA A 1012 11.28 -17.09 46.30
N GLY A 1013 10.31 -18.01 46.26
CA GLY A 1013 10.36 -19.30 46.93
C GLY A 1013 9.59 -19.38 48.25
N SER A 1014 8.72 -18.40 48.54
CA SER A 1014 7.77 -18.47 49.66
C SER A 1014 6.65 -19.48 49.38
N ASN A 1015 6.14 -20.13 50.43
CA ASN A 1015 5.16 -21.22 50.34
C ASN A 1015 3.72 -20.72 50.43
N ASP A 1016 3.50 -19.61 51.12
CA ASP A 1016 2.17 -19.03 51.26
C ASP A 1016 2.24 -17.54 51.62
N PHE A 1017 1.08 -16.91 51.68
CA PHE A 1017 0.93 -15.49 51.89
C PHE A 1017 -0.27 -15.17 52.79
N LEU A 1018 -0.10 -14.23 53.73
CA LEU A 1018 -1.14 -13.71 54.60
C LEU A 1018 -1.16 -12.17 54.54
N SER A 1019 -2.35 -11.59 54.42
CA SER A 1019 -2.54 -10.13 54.46
C SER A 1019 -2.64 -9.62 55.89
N LYS A 1020 -2.00 -8.47 56.18
CA LYS A 1020 -2.18 -7.70 57.41
C LYS A 1020 -3.43 -6.80 57.25
N PRO A 1021 -4.29 -6.63 58.28
CA PRO A 1021 -4.19 -7.17 59.63
C PRO A 1021 -4.42 -8.70 59.68
N LEU A 1022 -3.61 -9.40 60.48
CA LEU A 1022 -3.64 -10.86 60.56
C LEU A 1022 -4.91 -11.34 61.25
N LYS A 1023 -5.69 -12.18 60.55
CA LYS A 1023 -6.79 -12.91 61.17
C LYS A 1023 -6.25 -14.16 61.84
N MET A 1024 -6.63 -14.38 63.09
CA MET A 1024 -6.13 -15.51 63.88
C MET A 1024 -6.44 -16.86 63.23
N GLN A 1025 -7.66 -17.04 62.72
CA GLN A 1025 -8.10 -18.27 62.06
C GLN A 1025 -7.29 -18.57 60.79
N ASP A 1026 -7.01 -17.54 59.98
CA ASP A 1026 -6.19 -17.68 58.77
C ASP A 1026 -4.75 -18.09 59.13
N LEU A 1027 -4.17 -17.48 60.18
CA LEU A 1027 -2.85 -17.86 60.65
C LEU A 1027 -2.81 -19.33 61.14
N LEU A 1028 -3.77 -19.74 61.98
CA LEU A 1028 -3.83 -21.12 62.49
C LEU A 1028 -4.08 -22.14 61.37
N SER A 1029 -4.96 -21.85 60.42
CA SER A 1029 -5.22 -22.76 59.31
C SER A 1029 -3.98 -22.96 58.43
N LYS A 1030 -3.21 -21.90 58.18
CA LYS A 1030 -1.93 -21.99 57.46
C LYS A 1030 -0.86 -22.73 58.25
N LEU A 1031 -0.76 -22.50 59.56
CA LEU A 1031 0.15 -23.27 60.41
C LEU A 1031 -0.22 -24.77 60.43
N LYS A 1032 -1.51 -25.11 60.52
CA LYS A 1032 -2.01 -26.49 60.42
C LYS A 1032 -1.57 -27.15 59.11
N LEU A 1033 -1.73 -26.43 57.99
CA LEU A 1033 -1.39 -26.91 56.65
C LEU A 1033 0.12 -27.12 56.47
N HIS A 1034 0.95 -26.13 56.82
CA HIS A 1034 2.39 -26.15 56.53
C HIS A 1034 3.22 -26.90 57.55
N LEU A 1035 2.73 -27.07 58.79
CA LEU A 1035 3.40 -27.84 59.85
C LEU A 1035 2.73 -29.22 60.09
N SER A 1036 1.66 -29.54 59.36
CA SER A 1036 0.86 -30.76 59.50
C SER A 1036 0.42 -31.02 60.94
N LEU A 1037 -0.24 -30.04 61.56
CA LEU A 1037 -0.62 -30.08 62.98
C LEU A 1037 -1.99 -30.73 63.20
N ASN A 1038 -2.12 -31.44 64.32
CA ASN A 1038 -3.40 -31.89 64.86
C ASN A 1038 -3.75 -31.02 66.06
N TRP A 1039 -4.77 -30.16 65.92
CA TRP A 1039 -5.22 -29.26 66.98
C TRP A 1039 -5.93 -30.01 68.12
N ILE A 1040 -5.75 -29.50 69.33
CA ILE A 1040 -6.49 -29.89 70.54
C ILE A 1040 -7.58 -28.85 70.74
N TYR A 1041 -8.83 -29.30 70.72
CA TYR A 1041 -10.00 -28.45 70.92
C TYR A 1041 -10.47 -28.53 72.38
N GLN A 1042 -11.00 -27.43 72.91
CA GLN A 1042 -11.59 -27.41 74.25
C GLN A 1042 -12.90 -28.23 74.23
N GLY A 1043 -12.93 -29.36 74.94
CA GLY A 1043 -14.12 -30.20 75.03
C GLY A 1043 -15.33 -29.42 75.55
N ASN A 1044 -16.37 -29.32 74.72
CA ASN A 1044 -17.65 -28.72 75.06
C ASN A 1044 -18.29 -29.45 76.26
N LYS A 1045 -18.53 -28.72 77.37
CA LYS A 1045 -19.64 -29.06 78.25
C LYS A 1045 -20.89 -28.95 77.40
N THR A 1046 -21.42 -30.12 77.06
CA THR A 1046 -22.60 -30.34 76.26
C THR A 1046 -23.73 -29.41 76.72
N HIS A 1047 -24.35 -28.72 75.76
CA HIS A 1047 -25.71 -28.20 75.86
C HIS A 1047 -26.61 -29.29 76.45
N GLN A 1048 -26.81 -29.26 77.77
CA GLN A 1048 -27.97 -29.90 78.37
C GLN A 1048 -29.13 -28.94 78.17
N SER A 1049 -30.03 -29.36 77.27
CA SER A 1049 -31.45 -29.03 77.30
C SER A 1049 -31.92 -28.88 78.74
N ILE A 1050 -32.21 -27.65 79.17
CA ILE A 1050 -32.98 -27.44 80.39
C ILE A 1050 -34.42 -27.76 80.02
N ILE A 1051 -34.76 -29.02 80.23
CA ILE A 1051 -36.12 -29.46 80.51
C ILE A 1051 -36.62 -28.59 81.66
N THR A 1052 -37.75 -27.93 81.40
CA THR A 1052 -38.61 -27.22 82.34
C THR A 1052 -38.72 -27.96 83.67
N THR A 1053 -38.08 -27.44 84.73
CA THR A 1053 -38.48 -27.77 86.10
C THR A 1053 -39.47 -26.71 86.58
N THR A 1054 -40.74 -27.10 86.52
CA THR A 1054 -41.89 -26.46 87.14
C THR A 1054 -41.72 -26.46 88.66
N ALA A 1055 -41.06 -25.45 89.21
CA ALA A 1055 -41.33 -24.99 90.56
C ALA A 1055 -42.44 -23.94 90.49
N PRO A 1056 -43.51 -24.01 91.31
CA PRO A 1056 -44.58 -23.02 91.28
C PRO A 1056 -44.00 -21.64 91.58
N MET A 1057 -44.16 -20.72 90.63
CA MET A 1057 -43.70 -19.34 90.76
C MET A 1057 -44.60 -18.63 91.77
N ILE A 1058 -44.10 -18.39 92.98
CA ILE A 1058 -44.79 -17.57 93.98
C ILE A 1058 -44.61 -16.11 93.57
N ILE A 1059 -45.72 -15.41 93.35
CA ILE A 1059 -45.73 -14.01 92.96
C ILE A 1059 -45.62 -13.14 94.24
N PRO A 1060 -44.73 -12.15 94.31
CA PRO A 1060 -44.62 -11.25 95.47
C PRO A 1060 -45.92 -10.47 95.74
N PRO A 1061 -46.17 -10.02 96.98
CA PRO A 1061 -47.31 -9.17 97.29
C PRO A 1061 -47.29 -7.83 96.51
N PRO A 1062 -48.45 -7.17 96.31
CA PRO A 1062 -48.62 -6.05 95.37
C PRO A 1062 -47.68 -4.86 95.60
N ASN A 1063 -47.30 -4.61 96.87
CA ASN A 1063 -46.43 -3.48 97.20
C ASN A 1063 -45.04 -3.64 96.55
N ILE A 1064 -44.47 -4.84 96.59
CA ILE A 1064 -43.16 -5.14 96.00
C ILE A 1064 -43.25 -5.12 94.46
N ILE A 1065 -44.36 -5.62 93.90
CA ILE A 1065 -44.58 -5.56 92.45
C ILE A 1065 -44.62 -4.11 91.96
N ASN A 1066 -45.28 -3.21 92.70
CA ASN A 1066 -45.37 -1.80 92.32
C ASN A 1066 -44.00 -1.11 92.31
N ASP A 1067 -43.11 -1.45 93.24
CA ASP A 1067 -41.74 -0.94 93.27
C ASP A 1067 -40.95 -1.44 92.04
N LEU A 1068 -41.08 -2.73 91.70
CA LEU A 1068 -40.47 -3.30 90.48
C LEU A 1068 -41.05 -2.67 89.20
N ILE A 1069 -42.35 -2.33 89.18
CA ILE A 1069 -43.00 -1.64 88.06
C ILE A 1069 -42.42 -0.23 87.89
N GLN A 1070 -42.03 0.47 88.95
CA GLN A 1070 -41.43 1.81 88.81
C GLN A 1070 -40.13 1.74 88.02
N PHE A 1071 -39.23 0.81 88.35
CA PHE A 1071 -37.99 0.60 87.59
C PHE A 1071 -38.26 0.23 86.13
N VAL A 1072 -39.27 -0.61 85.87
CA VAL A 1072 -39.68 -0.98 84.51
C VAL A 1072 -40.34 0.19 83.74
N ARG A 1073 -41.00 1.12 84.43
CA ARG A 1073 -41.61 2.32 83.82
C ARG A 1073 -40.57 3.36 83.43
N ILE A 1074 -39.55 3.57 84.26
CA ILE A 1074 -38.46 4.51 83.98
C ILE A 1074 -37.32 3.89 83.15
N GLY A 1075 -37.41 2.59 82.84
CA GLY A 1075 -36.43 1.88 82.02
C GLY A 1075 -35.13 1.51 82.76
N ASP A 1076 -35.10 1.63 84.08
CA ASP A 1076 -33.91 1.34 84.91
C ASP A 1076 -33.78 -0.17 85.18
N LEU A 1077 -33.21 -0.88 84.21
CA LEU A 1077 -32.98 -2.32 84.30
C LEU A 1077 -31.85 -2.69 85.28
N LEU A 1078 -30.93 -1.76 85.56
CA LEU A 1078 -29.85 -1.96 86.54
C LEU A 1078 -30.41 -1.89 87.96
N GLY A 1079 -31.22 -0.87 88.26
CA GLY A 1079 -31.97 -0.74 89.50
C GLY A 1079 -32.93 -1.92 89.70
N LEU A 1080 -33.65 -2.34 88.64
CA LEU A 1080 -34.51 -3.53 88.68
C LEU A 1080 -33.71 -4.79 89.05
N LYS A 1081 -32.53 -5.01 88.48
CA LYS A 1081 -31.69 -6.18 88.80
C LYS A 1081 -31.17 -6.15 90.23
N GLN A 1082 -30.85 -4.97 90.76
CA GLN A 1082 -30.43 -4.81 92.16
C GLN A 1082 -31.59 -5.13 93.11
N GLU A 1083 -32.78 -4.58 92.85
CA GLU A 1083 -33.96 -4.82 93.69
C GLU A 1083 -34.42 -6.29 93.65
N LEU A 1084 -34.30 -6.94 92.49
CA LEU A 1084 -34.55 -8.38 92.38
C LEU A 1084 -33.52 -9.23 93.14
N ASN A 1085 -32.27 -8.78 93.23
CA ASN A 1085 -31.24 -9.48 94.01
C ASN A 1085 -31.45 -9.26 95.52
N GLU A 1086 -31.92 -8.09 95.95
CA GLU A 1086 -32.38 -7.82 97.33
C GLU A 1086 -33.59 -8.71 97.67
N LEU A 1087 -34.56 -8.83 96.75
CA LEU A 1087 -35.73 -9.68 96.90
C LEU A 1087 -35.35 -11.16 97.12
N ILE A 1088 -34.40 -11.68 96.34
CA ILE A 1088 -33.85 -13.05 96.49
C ILE A 1088 -33.17 -13.23 97.86
N LYS A 1089 -32.49 -12.20 98.38
CA LYS A 1089 -31.86 -12.26 99.71
C LYS A 1089 -32.88 -12.21 100.84
N SER A 1090 -33.98 -11.47 100.66
CA SER A 1090 -35.01 -11.28 101.69
C SER A 1090 -35.91 -12.51 101.90
N ASP A 1091 -36.26 -13.23 100.84
CA ASP A 1091 -37.04 -14.47 100.90
C ASP A 1091 -36.73 -15.36 99.69
N SER A 1092 -36.19 -16.56 99.96
CA SER A 1092 -35.80 -17.51 98.91
C SER A 1092 -36.98 -18.09 98.13
N GLY A 1093 -38.22 -17.93 98.63
CA GLY A 1093 -39.44 -18.33 97.92
C GLY A 1093 -39.69 -17.59 96.60
N TYR A 1094 -39.19 -16.36 96.45
CA TYR A 1094 -39.34 -15.56 95.22
C TYR A 1094 -38.21 -15.74 94.22
N GLN A 1095 -37.27 -16.65 94.47
CA GLN A 1095 -36.08 -16.83 93.64
C GLN A 1095 -36.41 -17.17 92.18
N ALA A 1096 -37.42 -18.02 91.95
CA ALA A 1096 -37.86 -18.38 90.60
C ALA A 1096 -38.48 -17.19 89.84
N PHE A 1097 -39.26 -16.35 90.53
CA PHE A 1097 -39.84 -15.12 89.96
C PHE A 1097 -38.75 -14.10 89.63
N ALA A 1098 -37.84 -13.85 90.58
CA ALA A 1098 -36.78 -12.86 90.42
C ALA A 1098 -35.76 -13.28 89.35
N LEU A 1099 -35.39 -14.57 89.28
CA LEU A 1099 -34.56 -15.09 88.18
C LEU A 1099 -35.25 -14.92 86.84
N ARG A 1100 -36.57 -15.18 86.74
CA ARG A 1100 -37.30 -15.03 85.47
C ARG A 1100 -37.32 -13.58 84.99
N ILE A 1101 -37.68 -12.64 85.87
CA ILE A 1101 -37.66 -11.20 85.53
C ILE A 1101 -36.22 -10.76 85.21
N ARG A 1102 -35.22 -11.24 85.94
CA ARG A 1102 -33.80 -10.91 85.71
C ARG A 1102 -33.28 -11.43 84.38
N THR A 1103 -33.64 -12.65 83.98
CA THR A 1103 -33.30 -13.20 82.67
C THR A 1103 -33.93 -12.36 81.57
N LEU A 1104 -35.22 -12.06 81.68
CA LEU A 1104 -35.91 -11.18 80.74
C LEU A 1104 -35.30 -9.77 80.70
N ALA A 1105 -34.85 -9.22 81.84
CA ALA A 1105 -34.18 -7.92 81.92
C ALA A 1105 -32.75 -7.94 81.37
N THR A 1106 -32.11 -9.11 81.34
CA THR A 1106 -30.77 -9.29 80.73
C THR A 1106 -30.89 -9.48 79.21
N GLU A 1107 -31.99 -10.08 78.76
CA GLU A 1107 -32.37 -10.21 77.35
C GLU A 1107 -33.14 -8.99 76.82
N PHE A 1108 -33.26 -7.91 77.60
CA PHE A 1108 -33.98 -6.66 77.24
C PHE A 1108 -35.46 -6.87 76.82
N ARG A 1109 -36.11 -7.95 77.26
CA ARG A 1109 -37.53 -8.25 76.96
C ARG A 1109 -38.50 -7.52 77.88
N ILE A 1110 -38.47 -6.19 77.87
CA ILE A 1110 -39.27 -5.33 78.76
C ILE A 1110 -40.78 -5.58 78.60
N GLY A 1111 -41.25 -5.86 77.37
CA GLY A 1111 -42.66 -6.17 77.11
C GLY A 1111 -43.16 -7.44 77.82
N GLU A 1112 -42.33 -8.48 77.94
CA GLU A 1112 -42.67 -9.69 78.68
C GLU A 1112 -42.63 -9.44 80.21
N ILE A 1113 -41.69 -8.62 80.68
CA ILE A 1113 -41.63 -8.19 82.09
C ILE A 1113 -42.89 -7.42 82.47
N LYS A 1114 -43.35 -6.46 81.64
CA LYS A 1114 -44.59 -5.70 81.85
C LYS A 1114 -45.83 -6.61 81.92
N LYS A 1115 -45.88 -7.67 81.11
CA LYS A 1115 -46.95 -8.68 81.16
C LYS A 1115 -46.93 -9.50 82.44
N ILE A 1116 -45.76 -9.92 82.91
CA ILE A 1116 -45.63 -10.69 84.16
C ILE A 1116 -45.96 -9.83 85.39
N LEU A 1117 -45.58 -8.55 85.37
CA LEU A 1117 -45.90 -7.57 86.42
C LEU A 1117 -47.33 -6.99 86.29
N ASN A 1118 -48.11 -7.41 85.29
CA ASN A 1118 -49.50 -7.04 85.07
C ASN A 1118 -49.77 -5.52 85.00
N VAL A 1119 -48.91 -4.77 84.30
CA VAL A 1119 -49.09 -3.34 84.05
C VAL A 1119 -50.17 -3.16 82.96
N GLN A 1120 -51.43 -2.92 83.35
CA GLN A 1120 -52.45 -2.48 82.40
C GLN A 1120 -52.15 -1.04 81.95
N ASN A 1121 -52.27 -0.82 80.64
CA ASN A 1121 -52.13 0.48 79.98
C ASN A 1121 -53.26 1.41 80.45
N ASP A 1122 -52.99 2.29 81.40
CA ASP A 1122 -53.81 3.49 81.59
C ASP A 1122 -53.32 4.56 80.62
N THR A 1123 -54.14 4.78 79.61
CA THR A 1123 -54.09 5.89 78.65
C THR A 1123 -54.24 7.23 79.37
N HIS A 1124 -53.23 8.11 79.23
CA HIS A 1124 -53.42 9.53 78.90
C HIS A 1124 -52.11 10.15 78.42
#